data_AF-A0A0W0V8A8-F1
#
_entry.id   AF-A0A0W0V8A8-F1
#
_cell.length_a   1.000
_cell.length_b   1.000
_cell.length_c   1.000
_cell.angle_alpha   90.00
_cell.angle_beta   90.00
_cell.angle_gamma   90.00
#
_symmetry.space_group_name_H-M   'P 1'
#
loop_
_entity.id
_entity.type
_entity.pdbx_description
1 polymer ?
#
loop_
_entity_poly.entity_id
_entity_poly.type
_entity_poly.pdbx_seq_one_letter_code
_entity_poly.pdbx_strand_id
1 'polypeptide(L)'
;MPIVIVGAGPNGLYAAIKLRRAGVKDIKVIGHHAGSYVRPGNINLAVFRKAERSIGLGAPPSTNAVHIKDIERALYKLALQLNIPVEEGLFVDFSTEEKGIFIKEANGEQKFLACDYVFDCTGSKRVLVHAINARAGLNLPKPFQISPISGDVMVRNHMLAYVKMSIKHQAILDYLLENKIYDLEGRTATEFADAMERLRQFGWREMGFPRCYFMPFGKNKACLYMEAPDGLSDAKKEAWLQTVLECWSDDSTISFQYLPQSKKYKFKPRFNTFTVDPHQLNRFTYKGEGLPYVITQGDVQVEPNYVLGHGIVGGFDRSDAFVEGLAIINGSIAYFNEEDYQEDVKEALRDHQEAIIQHYRKRREYFIRSLDKAQAKYQEALKLNPKPVYEERLNEVRSRIDYFNALNILQEKKTNGKIYSKQFNGARLIADLLKAKDLLFKAIVGLPALFQDEVNDAKSKLTQLAADFKEIGNQYYQASKFDLALQCYEEALLLYKSLDEKAHQSEILNIHSNLILTYRKLNQLDKVLEKTGELLKGHTIPEAILKKILFNLIAAGAATLKLDACQASLRVQEQMQELAGLCCKFEAFIHECMPELKGDLIKIQRFNNKILQLQDRGKQKFAEGLFPDALGFYEAALLLAQKEEHRDELLALTLKSNIILTHRKLLQPEKALMMAGKALEDAGSASIELKKKILFNAFKAVLENLAVLDKDSGLINQAVILYLQHREFIHSHLEHDWPAIASELASALGQPDLLKTSAKVHFDQGQFKLALDCYGTILLVQKLSGLEGDVVAAMPIYANMVLAYRKLKALEDVVKTARTALDFQGQIVDNYRKKILFNLISAAAEAIKSQEMDSNKLIKMVEEVQTLCAENDEFIKTHLEELNLELQAIGRFAKKTLRLQDLGKQSFSQNNFLLALQCFEEALLLAEAETTRDRELESTLHSNIILTHRKLGQPERAFLIANRVLNDEHALPVAAKKKLLFNGFKAVSELIDLQQGTLDKTFLRKATHFYFRHLLFIDQYLAQDLGDCLAKMRAALGDPQTLRDIGKNCFAQSKFELALANYEDALLLQRLSRTKDHEAEASIVANLIIIYRKLHCPSLGFTLAEEILNEESSCSVNTKKKILFNLIKCAYEEGQNSLPEALEKTGVLLKQALALYERHQGFINRELAGSLKMELAYLLAEKKLEPEPLKTVQFNQ
;
A
#
# COMPACT_ATOMS: atom_id res chain seq x y z
N MET A 1 -34.77 39.20 29.99
CA MET A 1 -34.86 38.50 28.70
C MET A 1 -35.12 37.03 28.97
N PRO A 2 -36.30 36.49 28.58
CA PRO A 2 -36.64 35.10 28.85
C PRO A 2 -35.78 34.15 28.02
N ILE A 3 -35.22 33.12 28.68
CA ILE A 3 -34.46 32.04 28.04
C ILE A 3 -35.28 30.76 28.08
N VAL A 4 -35.36 30.09 26.93
CA VAL A 4 -35.97 28.75 26.83
C VAL A 4 -34.93 27.73 26.40
N ILE A 5 -34.79 26.63 27.14
CA ILE A 5 -33.89 25.53 26.80
C ILE A 5 -34.73 24.33 26.36
N VAL A 6 -34.59 23.93 25.10
CA VAL A 6 -35.31 22.79 24.52
C VAL A 6 -34.42 21.55 24.65
N GLY A 7 -34.82 20.62 25.50
CA GLY A 7 -34.09 19.39 25.79
C GLY A 7 -33.71 19.28 27.27
N ALA A 8 -34.46 18.49 28.03
CA ALA A 8 -34.25 18.29 29.47
C ALA A 8 -33.25 17.16 29.80
N GLY A 9 -32.29 16.85 28.93
CA GLY A 9 -31.22 15.85 29.20
C GLY A 9 -30.09 16.41 30.08
N PRO A 10 -28.99 15.65 30.30
CA PRO A 10 -27.89 16.09 31.16
C PRO A 10 -27.36 17.49 30.80
N ASN A 11 -27.03 17.71 29.53
CA ASN A 11 -26.49 18.99 29.06
C ASN A 11 -27.47 20.15 29.22
N GLY A 12 -28.75 19.96 28.88
CA GLY A 12 -29.75 21.05 28.99
C GLY A 12 -30.04 21.44 30.44
N LEU A 13 -30.15 20.47 31.35
CA LEU A 13 -30.32 20.75 32.78
C LEU A 13 -29.07 21.41 33.37
N TYR A 14 -27.88 20.93 32.98
CA TYR A 14 -26.61 21.49 33.43
C TYR A 14 -26.45 22.95 32.98
N ALA A 15 -26.71 23.24 31.70
CA ALA A 15 -26.67 24.60 31.15
C ALA A 15 -27.64 25.54 31.87
N ALA A 16 -28.87 25.07 32.16
CA ALA A 16 -29.86 25.84 32.92
C ALA A 16 -29.34 26.22 34.32
N ILE A 17 -28.74 25.26 35.02
CA ILE A 17 -28.18 25.46 36.36
C ILE A 17 -26.98 26.43 36.32
N LYS A 18 -26.09 26.30 35.33
CA LYS A 18 -24.96 27.20 35.15
C LYS A 18 -25.41 28.64 34.88
N LEU A 19 -26.37 28.84 33.97
CA LEU A 19 -26.95 30.16 33.68
C LEU A 19 -27.60 30.78 34.91
N ARG A 20 -28.37 29.99 35.68
CA ARG A 20 -29.00 30.46 36.92
C ARG A 20 -27.97 30.92 37.94
N ARG A 21 -26.88 30.16 38.11
CA ARG A 21 -25.79 30.49 39.04
C ARG A 21 -24.97 31.69 38.59
N ALA A 22 -24.85 31.90 37.28
CA ALA A 22 -24.23 33.10 36.72
C ALA A 22 -25.12 34.35 36.85
N GLY A 23 -26.37 34.21 37.32
CA GLY A 23 -27.26 35.31 37.70
C GLY A 23 -28.49 35.49 36.81
N VAL A 24 -28.69 34.67 35.78
CA VAL A 24 -29.86 34.79 34.89
C VAL A 24 -31.15 34.38 35.62
N LYS A 25 -32.19 35.23 35.56
CA LYS A 25 -33.43 35.06 36.34
C LYS A 25 -34.57 34.34 35.62
N ASP A 26 -34.78 34.59 34.32
CA ASP A 26 -35.86 33.96 33.54
C ASP A 26 -35.31 32.83 32.67
N ILE A 27 -35.30 31.62 33.21
CA ILE A 27 -34.89 30.40 32.50
C ILE A 27 -36.02 29.39 32.61
N LYS A 28 -36.44 28.82 31.48
CA LYS A 28 -37.37 27.70 31.43
C LYS A 28 -36.77 26.54 30.62
N VAL A 29 -36.89 25.32 31.12
CA VAL A 29 -36.47 24.11 30.40
C VAL A 29 -37.69 23.34 29.92
N ILE A 30 -37.72 22.98 28.64
CA ILE A 30 -38.79 22.19 28.02
C ILE A 30 -38.22 20.82 27.64
N GLY A 31 -38.89 19.73 28.01
CA GLY A 31 -38.53 18.42 27.49
C GLY A 31 -39.55 17.33 27.75
N HIS A 32 -39.77 16.48 26.73
CA HIS A 32 -40.67 15.33 26.74
C HIS A 32 -40.50 14.26 27.85
N HIS A 33 -39.48 14.40 28.69
CA HIS A 33 -39.20 13.47 29.79
C HIS A 33 -39.01 14.21 31.12
N ALA A 34 -39.42 15.48 31.21
CA ALA A 34 -39.37 16.26 32.43
C ALA A 34 -40.02 15.48 33.59
N GLY A 35 -39.29 15.31 34.69
CA GLY A 35 -39.76 14.53 35.85
C GLY A 35 -39.76 13.00 35.70
N SER A 36 -39.61 12.45 34.48
CA SER A 36 -39.65 11.00 34.21
C SER A 36 -38.35 10.49 33.55
N TYR A 37 -37.23 10.71 34.23
CA TYR A 37 -35.90 10.26 33.79
C TYR A 37 -35.70 8.76 33.96
N VAL A 38 -35.77 8.03 32.84
CA VAL A 38 -35.63 6.58 32.78
C VAL A 38 -34.56 6.12 31.78
N ARG A 39 -33.81 7.06 31.21
CA ARG A 39 -32.86 6.79 30.12
C ARG A 39 -31.85 5.72 30.55
N PRO A 40 -31.75 4.62 29.78
CA PRO A 40 -30.71 3.62 29.99
C PRO A 40 -29.35 4.18 29.55
N GLY A 41 -28.25 3.55 29.96
CA GLY A 41 -26.91 4.13 29.77
C GLY A 41 -26.05 3.93 31.00
N ASN A 42 -24.91 3.24 30.91
CA ASN A 42 -23.87 3.33 31.94
C ASN A 42 -23.03 4.59 31.66
N ILE A 43 -22.59 5.30 32.70
CA ILE A 43 -21.71 6.48 32.55
C ILE A 43 -20.48 6.34 33.44
N ASN A 44 -19.43 7.10 33.13
CA ASN A 44 -18.26 7.18 33.99
C ASN A 44 -18.57 8.04 35.22
N LEU A 45 -18.06 7.64 36.39
CA LEU A 45 -18.12 8.42 37.63
C LEU A 45 -17.55 9.85 37.47
N ALA A 46 -16.63 10.04 36.53
CA ALA A 46 -16.08 11.35 36.15
C ALA A 46 -17.17 12.38 35.80
N VAL A 47 -18.32 11.95 35.25
CA VAL A 47 -19.46 12.85 34.96
C VAL A 47 -20.00 13.49 36.24
N PHE A 48 -20.20 12.69 37.30
CA PHE A 48 -20.63 13.21 38.59
C PHE A 48 -19.57 14.09 39.23
N ARG A 49 -18.29 13.69 39.17
CA ARG A 49 -17.17 14.51 39.70
C ARG A 49 -17.07 15.87 39.01
N LYS A 50 -17.26 15.93 37.68
CA LYS A 50 -17.30 17.19 36.92
C LYS A 50 -18.47 18.06 37.37
N ALA A 51 -19.67 17.48 37.48
CA ALA A 51 -20.85 18.22 37.94
C ALA A 51 -20.73 18.68 39.40
N GLU A 52 -20.13 17.87 40.27
CA GLU A 52 -19.85 18.23 41.66
C GLU A 52 -18.93 19.45 41.75
N ARG A 53 -17.80 19.44 41.02
CA ARG A 53 -16.86 20.57 41.02
C ARG A 53 -17.48 21.85 40.46
N SER A 54 -18.26 21.72 39.38
CA SER A 54 -18.67 22.89 38.58
C SER A 54 -20.00 23.49 39.06
N ILE A 55 -20.91 22.63 39.55
CA ILE A 55 -22.23 23.03 40.02
C ILE A 55 -22.58 22.45 41.40
N GLY A 56 -21.62 21.98 42.19
CA GLY A 56 -21.90 21.48 43.55
C GLY A 56 -22.91 20.33 43.58
N LEU A 57 -22.99 19.54 42.50
CA LEU A 57 -23.88 18.38 42.45
C LEU A 57 -23.41 17.33 43.47
N GLY A 58 -24.33 16.81 44.29
CA GLY A 58 -23.99 15.78 45.28
C GLY A 58 -23.49 14.47 44.65
N ALA A 59 -22.89 13.62 45.50
CA ALA A 59 -22.38 12.31 45.12
C ALA A 59 -23.46 11.43 44.45
N PRO A 60 -23.05 10.50 43.56
CA PRO A 60 -23.99 9.59 42.92
C PRO A 60 -24.67 8.65 43.92
N PRO A 61 -25.83 8.06 43.55
CA PRO A 61 -26.56 7.15 44.42
C PRO A 61 -25.88 5.78 44.62
N SER A 62 -24.85 5.45 43.83
CA SER A 62 -24.05 4.22 43.96
C SER A 62 -22.64 4.46 43.42
N THR A 63 -21.65 3.79 44.01
CA THR A 63 -20.25 3.78 43.57
C THR A 63 -19.95 2.75 42.48
N ASN A 64 -20.78 1.70 42.35
CA ASN A 64 -20.44 0.52 41.53
C ASN A 64 -20.91 0.65 40.08
N ALA A 65 -22.12 1.19 39.86
CA ALA A 65 -22.66 1.41 38.52
C ALA A 65 -23.58 2.63 38.51
N VAL A 66 -23.17 3.67 37.79
CA VAL A 66 -23.93 4.92 37.64
C VAL A 66 -24.53 5.00 36.24
N HIS A 67 -25.81 5.37 36.16
CA HIS A 67 -26.51 5.43 34.88
C HIS A 67 -26.84 6.86 34.45
N ILE A 68 -27.15 7.08 33.17
CA ILE A 68 -27.55 8.39 32.65
C ILE A 68 -28.78 8.95 33.41
N LYS A 69 -29.80 8.11 33.66
CA LYS A 69 -30.96 8.51 34.49
C LYS A 69 -30.57 9.05 35.88
N ASP A 70 -29.44 8.62 36.44
CA ASP A 70 -29.06 8.96 37.81
C ASP A 70 -28.49 10.39 37.85
N ILE A 71 -27.66 10.75 36.86
CA ILE A 71 -27.20 12.15 36.69
C ILE A 71 -28.36 13.07 36.29
N GLU A 72 -29.25 12.62 35.38
CA GLU A 72 -30.43 13.41 34.98
C GLU A 72 -31.34 13.74 36.16
N ARG A 73 -31.61 12.78 37.05
CA ARG A 73 -32.43 13.01 38.26
C ARG A 73 -31.76 13.95 39.25
N ALA A 74 -30.44 13.81 39.43
CA ALA A 74 -29.69 14.68 40.32
C ALA A 74 -29.73 16.13 39.81
N LEU A 75 -29.49 16.33 38.52
CA LEU A 75 -29.56 17.64 37.87
C LEU A 75 -30.98 18.22 37.92
N TYR A 76 -32.01 17.42 37.62
CA TYR A 76 -33.40 17.87 37.69
C TYR A 76 -33.79 18.34 39.09
N LYS A 77 -33.42 17.57 40.13
CA LYS A 77 -33.66 17.96 41.52
C LYS A 77 -32.97 19.28 41.86
N LEU A 78 -31.72 19.45 41.43
CA LEU A 78 -30.99 20.70 41.64
C LEU A 78 -31.60 21.89 40.88
N ALA A 79 -32.08 21.68 39.65
CA ALA A 79 -32.76 22.71 38.88
C ALA A 79 -34.02 23.22 39.59
N LEU A 80 -34.85 22.31 40.13
CA LEU A 80 -36.02 22.68 40.92
C LEU A 80 -35.66 23.43 42.21
N GLN A 81 -34.59 23.00 42.91
CA GLN A 81 -34.09 23.70 44.11
C GLN A 81 -33.63 25.13 43.81
N LEU A 82 -33.18 25.39 42.58
CA LEU A 82 -32.77 26.71 42.12
C LEU A 82 -33.92 27.50 41.46
N ASN A 83 -35.17 27.05 41.64
CA ASN A 83 -36.38 27.66 41.07
C ASN A 83 -36.31 27.81 39.54
N ILE A 84 -35.77 26.81 38.84
CA ILE A 84 -35.82 26.72 37.37
C ILE A 84 -37.02 25.85 36.98
N PRO A 85 -38.06 26.41 36.33
CA PRO A 85 -39.17 25.62 35.81
C PRO A 85 -38.69 24.62 34.74
N VAL A 86 -39.08 23.37 34.91
CA VAL A 86 -38.83 22.29 33.94
C VAL A 86 -40.18 21.68 33.56
N GLU A 87 -40.66 21.97 32.36
CA GLU A 87 -41.99 21.59 31.86
C GLU A 87 -41.90 20.43 30.85
N GLU A 88 -42.88 19.53 30.89
CA GLU A 88 -43.03 18.48 29.89
C GLU A 88 -43.62 19.07 28.61
N GLY A 89 -42.87 18.96 27.50
CA GLY A 89 -43.33 19.46 26.21
C GLY A 89 -42.37 19.14 25.07
N LEU A 90 -42.83 19.36 23.84
CA LEU A 90 -42.08 19.20 22.61
C LEU A 90 -42.06 20.51 21.83
N PHE A 91 -40.91 20.90 21.29
CA PHE A 91 -40.85 22.00 20.34
C PHE A 91 -41.67 21.67 19.08
N VAL A 92 -42.41 22.66 18.58
CA VAL A 92 -43.21 22.55 17.36
C VAL A 92 -42.59 23.39 16.25
N ASP A 93 -42.53 24.70 16.42
CA ASP A 93 -41.96 25.65 15.46
C ASP A 93 -41.61 26.98 16.15
N PHE A 94 -40.91 27.88 15.46
CA PHE A 94 -40.75 29.28 15.91
C PHE A 94 -41.99 30.11 15.54
N SER A 95 -42.32 31.12 16.33
CA SER A 95 -43.39 32.04 15.98
C SER A 95 -43.01 32.93 14.79
N THR A 96 -44.00 33.29 13.98
CA THR A 96 -43.87 34.21 12.85
C THR A 96 -44.32 35.63 13.19
N GLU A 97 -45.05 35.80 14.30
CA GLU A 97 -45.66 37.07 14.71
C GLU A 97 -44.82 37.77 15.78
N GLU A 98 -44.30 37.00 16.74
CA GLU A 98 -43.54 37.51 17.88
C GLU A 98 -42.29 36.67 18.13
N LYS A 99 -41.28 37.25 18.78
CA LYS A 99 -40.02 36.56 19.08
C LYS A 99 -40.23 35.48 20.15
N GLY A 100 -40.28 34.21 19.71
CA GLY A 100 -40.49 33.08 20.62
C GLY A 100 -40.67 31.74 19.89
N ILE A 101 -41.13 30.73 20.64
CA ILE A 101 -41.36 29.37 20.12
C ILE A 101 -42.74 28.83 20.50
N PHE A 102 -43.26 27.92 19.69
CA PHE A 102 -44.41 27.08 20.03
C PHE A 102 -43.94 25.75 20.59
N ILE A 103 -44.56 25.34 21.70
CA ILE A 103 -44.40 24.00 22.26
C ILE A 103 -45.74 23.27 22.28
N LYS A 104 -45.69 21.95 22.17
CA LYS A 104 -46.82 21.05 22.40
C LYS A 104 -46.70 20.48 23.80
N GLU A 105 -47.67 20.77 24.66
CA GLU A 105 -47.73 20.27 26.04
C GLU A 105 -48.20 18.80 26.07
N ALA A 106 -48.10 18.16 27.23
CA ALA A 106 -48.46 16.74 27.41
C ALA A 106 -49.94 16.43 27.10
N ASN A 107 -50.83 17.41 27.26
CA ASN A 107 -52.26 17.32 26.89
C ASN A 107 -52.51 17.44 25.38
N GLY A 108 -51.47 17.76 24.59
CA GLY A 108 -51.52 17.93 23.15
C GLY A 108 -51.80 19.36 22.68
N GLU A 109 -52.05 20.31 23.59
CA GLU A 109 -52.28 21.72 23.28
C GLU A 109 -50.98 22.42 22.87
N GLN A 110 -51.08 23.41 21.99
CA GLN A 110 -49.96 24.25 21.60
C GLN A 110 -49.94 25.52 22.45
N LYS A 111 -48.76 25.87 22.95
CA LYS A 111 -48.53 27.03 23.81
C LYS A 111 -47.36 27.85 23.28
N PHE A 112 -47.58 29.15 23.16
CA PHE A 112 -46.53 30.10 22.81
C PHE A 112 -45.67 30.43 24.03
N LEU A 113 -44.35 30.49 23.82
CA LEU A 113 -43.37 30.93 24.80
C LEU A 113 -42.52 32.04 24.19
N ALA A 114 -42.74 33.28 24.65
CA ALA A 114 -41.89 34.42 24.30
C ALA A 114 -40.48 34.21 24.86
N CYS A 115 -39.46 34.39 24.03
CA CYS A 115 -38.07 34.28 24.47
C CYS A 115 -37.10 35.06 23.57
N ASP A 116 -36.03 35.54 24.19
CA ASP A 116 -34.96 36.23 23.47
C ASP A 116 -33.88 35.29 22.99
N TYR A 117 -33.63 34.24 23.78
CA TYR A 117 -32.66 33.19 23.53
C TYR A 117 -33.35 31.84 23.66
N VAL A 118 -33.02 30.95 22.72
CA VAL A 118 -33.48 29.57 22.76
C VAL A 118 -32.30 28.62 22.57
N PHE A 119 -32.18 27.64 23.47
CA PHE A 119 -31.08 26.68 23.43
C PHE A 119 -31.55 25.35 22.87
N ASP A 120 -30.83 24.82 21.88
CA ASP A 120 -30.99 23.44 21.44
C ASP A 120 -30.09 22.54 22.27
N CYS A 121 -30.71 21.76 23.16
CA CYS A 121 -30.08 20.74 24.00
C CYS A 121 -30.69 19.37 23.71
N THR A 122 -31.25 19.15 22.51
CA THR A 122 -31.97 17.91 22.15
C THR A 122 -31.06 16.76 21.72
N GLY A 123 -29.74 16.96 21.78
CA GLY A 123 -28.71 16.00 21.37
C GLY A 123 -28.75 15.72 19.87
N SER A 124 -28.57 14.45 19.48
CA SER A 124 -28.63 14.01 18.07
C SER A 124 -29.93 14.35 17.34
N LYS A 125 -31.02 14.66 18.05
CA LYS A 125 -32.29 15.05 17.43
C LYS A 125 -32.27 16.44 16.80
N ARG A 126 -31.40 17.35 17.27
CA ARG A 126 -31.13 18.69 16.71
C ARG A 126 -32.40 19.46 16.27
N VAL A 127 -33.43 19.45 17.11
CA VAL A 127 -34.79 19.83 16.67
C VAL A 127 -34.89 21.30 16.23
N LEU A 128 -34.19 22.22 16.90
CA LEU A 128 -34.21 23.63 16.55
C LEU A 128 -33.34 23.90 15.33
N VAL A 129 -32.19 23.22 15.24
CA VAL A 129 -31.30 23.26 14.08
C VAL A 129 -32.05 22.84 12.81
N HIS A 130 -32.80 21.73 12.85
CA HIS A 130 -33.61 21.29 11.72
C HIS A 130 -34.71 22.29 11.36
N ALA A 131 -35.38 22.88 12.36
CA ALA A 131 -36.41 23.89 12.11
C ALA A 131 -35.86 25.18 11.50
N ILE A 132 -34.68 25.65 11.93
CA ILE A 132 -33.99 26.77 11.27
C ILE A 132 -33.61 26.42 9.84
N ASN A 133 -33.04 25.24 9.61
CA ASN A 133 -32.66 24.80 8.28
C ASN A 133 -33.85 24.60 7.33
N ALA A 134 -35.02 24.22 7.85
CA ALA A 134 -36.25 24.10 7.06
C ALA A 134 -36.80 25.45 6.59
N ARG A 135 -36.44 26.55 7.29
CA ARG A 135 -36.81 27.92 6.90
C ARG A 135 -35.88 28.53 5.84
N ALA A 136 -34.70 27.94 5.63
CA ALA A 136 -33.87 28.32 4.50
C ALA A 136 -34.58 27.85 3.20
N GLY A 137 -34.82 28.77 2.26
CA GLY A 137 -35.41 28.42 0.97
C GLY A 137 -34.59 27.34 0.26
N LEU A 138 -35.21 26.58 -0.65
CA LEU A 138 -34.59 25.42 -1.34
C LEU A 138 -33.23 25.75 -2.01
N ASN A 139 -33.00 27.01 -2.39
CA ASN A 139 -31.81 27.48 -3.08
C ASN A 139 -30.84 28.31 -2.19
N LEU A 140 -31.12 28.46 -0.89
CA LEU A 140 -30.24 29.19 0.03
C LEU A 140 -29.41 28.22 0.87
N PRO A 141 -28.15 28.56 1.19
CA PRO A 141 -27.34 27.74 2.06
C PRO A 141 -28.01 27.63 3.44
N LYS A 142 -28.19 26.39 3.90
CA LYS A 142 -28.72 26.11 5.23
C LYS A 142 -27.80 26.72 6.29
N PRO A 143 -28.33 27.49 7.28
CA PRO A 143 -27.51 28.12 8.31
C PRO A 143 -26.62 27.14 9.08
N PHE A 144 -27.15 25.96 9.39
CA PHE A 144 -26.43 24.88 10.03
C PHE A 144 -26.15 23.76 9.02
N GLN A 145 -24.89 23.42 8.82
CA GLN A 145 -24.47 22.26 8.05
C GLN A 145 -24.16 21.11 8.99
N ILE A 146 -24.74 19.95 8.70
CA ILE A 146 -24.55 18.71 9.45
C ILE A 146 -23.61 17.82 8.62
N SER A 147 -22.48 17.41 9.18
CA SER A 147 -21.52 16.54 8.51
C SER A 147 -21.08 15.39 9.41
N PRO A 148 -20.77 14.20 8.86
CA PRO A 148 -20.18 13.12 9.65
C PRO A 148 -18.82 13.54 10.20
N ILE A 149 -18.46 13.05 11.40
CA ILE A 149 -17.14 13.30 12.02
C ILE A 149 -16.08 12.37 11.44
N SER A 150 -16.44 11.12 11.14
CA SER A 150 -15.54 10.12 10.57
C SER A 150 -16.21 9.36 9.43
N GLY A 151 -15.47 9.17 8.33
CA GLY A 151 -15.87 8.29 7.23
C GLY A 151 -15.61 6.80 7.52
N ASP A 152 -14.96 6.47 8.63
CA ASP A 152 -14.52 5.10 8.96
C ASP A 152 -15.59 4.29 9.75
N VAL A 153 -16.82 4.80 9.89
CA VAL A 153 -17.90 4.11 10.62
C VAL A 153 -18.45 2.95 9.80
N MET A 154 -17.91 1.74 10.02
CA MET A 154 -18.31 0.52 9.29
C MET A 154 -19.57 -0.16 9.83
N VAL A 155 -19.85 -0.03 11.13
CA VAL A 155 -21.03 -0.57 11.80
C VAL A 155 -21.74 0.58 12.52
N ARG A 156 -22.96 0.89 12.08
CA ARG A 156 -23.74 2.02 12.63
C ARG A 156 -24.80 1.57 13.61
N ASN A 157 -25.28 0.34 13.52
CA ASN A 157 -26.33 -0.16 14.40
C ASN A 157 -25.77 -0.87 15.63
N HIS A 158 -26.39 -0.58 16.76
CA HIS A 158 -26.02 -1.11 18.06
C HIS A 158 -27.26 -1.54 18.81
N MET A 159 -27.05 -2.38 19.82
CA MET A 159 -28.10 -2.91 20.67
C MET A 159 -27.71 -2.78 22.14
N LEU A 160 -28.73 -2.47 22.95
CA LEU A 160 -28.67 -2.35 24.39
C LEU A 160 -29.66 -3.32 25.03
N ALA A 161 -29.14 -4.24 25.83
CA ALA A 161 -29.93 -5.26 26.53
C ALA A 161 -29.78 -5.15 28.05
N TYR A 162 -30.90 -5.21 28.75
CA TYR A 162 -30.96 -5.30 30.20
C TYR A 162 -31.59 -6.62 30.61
N VAL A 163 -30.77 -7.49 31.20
CA VAL A 163 -31.13 -8.87 31.47
C VAL A 163 -30.78 -9.26 32.91
N LYS A 164 -31.25 -10.43 33.33
CA LYS A 164 -30.66 -11.17 34.45
C LYS A 164 -29.81 -12.31 33.93
N MET A 165 -28.68 -12.54 34.57
CA MET A 165 -27.78 -13.66 34.25
C MET A 165 -27.35 -14.35 35.56
N SER A 166 -27.11 -15.65 35.51
CA SER A 166 -26.57 -16.37 36.68
C SER A 166 -25.18 -15.80 37.05
N ILE A 167 -24.78 -15.93 38.31
CA ILE A 167 -23.45 -15.47 38.76
C ILE A 167 -22.35 -16.18 37.95
N LYS A 168 -22.52 -17.49 37.68
CA LYS A 168 -21.65 -18.27 36.79
C LYS A 168 -21.48 -17.59 35.43
N HIS A 169 -22.57 -17.23 34.75
CA HIS A 169 -22.49 -16.64 33.41
C HIS A 169 -21.92 -15.21 33.43
N GLN A 170 -22.17 -14.44 34.49
CA GLN A 170 -21.56 -13.13 34.65
C GLN A 170 -20.04 -13.24 34.82
N ALA A 171 -19.57 -14.17 35.66
CA ALA A 171 -18.15 -14.42 35.88
C ALA A 171 -17.42 -14.81 34.58
N ILE A 172 -18.06 -15.58 33.69
CA ILE A 172 -17.50 -15.90 32.36
C ILE A 172 -17.31 -14.62 31.54
N LEU A 173 -18.31 -13.74 31.47
CA LEU A 173 -18.21 -12.50 30.69
C LEU A 173 -17.23 -11.50 31.30
N ASP A 174 -17.16 -11.42 32.63
CA ASP A 174 -16.17 -10.61 33.34
C ASP A 174 -14.75 -11.11 33.04
N TYR A 175 -14.51 -12.43 33.08
CA TYR A 175 -13.22 -13.02 32.71
C TYR A 175 -12.79 -12.63 31.28
N LEU A 176 -13.70 -12.71 30.30
CA LEU A 176 -13.40 -12.34 28.91
C LEU A 176 -13.02 -10.86 28.79
N LEU A 177 -13.76 -9.98 29.46
CA LEU A 177 -13.49 -8.54 29.45
C LEU A 177 -12.17 -8.19 30.14
N GLU A 178 -11.88 -8.78 31.29
CA GLU A 178 -10.67 -8.53 32.06
C GLU A 178 -9.41 -9.00 31.34
N ASN A 179 -9.49 -10.13 30.65
CA ASN A 179 -8.41 -10.66 29.82
C ASN A 179 -8.36 -10.03 28.42
N LYS A 180 -9.21 -9.02 28.15
CA LYS A 180 -9.26 -8.29 26.87
C LYS A 180 -9.48 -9.21 25.66
N ILE A 181 -10.21 -10.31 25.87
CA ILE A 181 -10.60 -11.26 24.84
C ILE A 181 -11.84 -10.67 24.16
N TYR A 182 -11.63 -9.89 23.11
CA TYR A 182 -12.70 -9.19 22.38
C TYR A 182 -13.09 -9.88 21.06
N ASP A 183 -12.54 -11.06 20.80
CA ASP A 183 -12.66 -11.79 19.53
C ASP A 183 -12.63 -13.30 19.77
N LEU A 184 -12.74 -14.07 18.70
CA LEU A 184 -12.70 -15.53 18.67
C LEU A 184 -11.27 -16.08 18.64
N GLU A 185 -10.34 -15.42 19.35
CA GLU A 185 -8.94 -15.87 19.42
C GLU A 185 -8.84 -17.20 20.21
N GLY A 186 -7.95 -18.08 19.75
CA GLY A 186 -7.81 -19.43 20.32
C GLY A 186 -8.74 -20.50 19.74
N ARG A 187 -9.77 -20.11 18.96
CA ARG A 187 -10.67 -21.06 18.28
C ARG A 187 -9.97 -21.87 17.20
N THR A 188 -10.37 -23.12 17.04
CA THR A 188 -10.04 -23.92 15.85
C THR A 188 -10.62 -23.29 14.59
N ALA A 189 -10.12 -23.69 13.42
CA ALA A 189 -10.61 -23.17 12.15
C ALA A 189 -12.11 -23.40 11.92
N THR A 190 -12.59 -24.61 12.26
CA THR A 190 -14.01 -24.97 12.12
C THR A 190 -14.90 -24.23 13.10
N GLU A 191 -14.50 -24.10 14.37
CA GLU A 191 -15.26 -23.33 15.37
C GLU A 191 -15.36 -21.85 15.00
N PHE A 192 -14.26 -21.26 14.49
CA PHE A 192 -14.27 -19.88 14.01
C PHE A 192 -15.26 -19.71 12.84
N ALA A 193 -15.16 -20.56 11.81
CA ALA A 193 -16.03 -20.48 10.63
C ALA A 193 -17.51 -20.69 11.00
N ASP A 194 -17.81 -21.69 11.83
CA ASP A 194 -19.19 -21.95 12.30
C ASP A 194 -19.74 -20.79 13.13
N ALA A 195 -18.95 -20.22 14.05
CA ALA A 195 -19.37 -19.06 14.84
C ALA A 195 -19.65 -17.83 13.95
N MET A 196 -18.78 -17.56 12.97
CA MET A 196 -18.99 -16.46 12.03
C MET A 196 -20.25 -16.69 11.19
N GLU A 197 -20.45 -17.87 10.59
CA GLU A 197 -21.66 -18.15 9.81
C GLU A 197 -22.95 -18.03 10.64
N ARG A 198 -22.92 -18.41 11.92
CA ARG A 198 -24.05 -18.20 12.83
C ARG A 198 -24.40 -16.71 13.00
N LEU A 199 -23.39 -15.85 13.17
CA LEU A 199 -23.61 -14.39 13.24
C LEU A 199 -24.15 -13.83 11.92
N ARG A 200 -23.68 -14.35 10.78
CA ARG A 200 -24.11 -13.92 9.44
C ARG A 200 -25.59 -14.19 9.16
N GLN A 201 -26.21 -15.19 9.80
CA GLN A 201 -27.65 -15.46 9.69
C GLN A 201 -28.53 -14.28 10.15
N PHE A 202 -27.96 -13.36 10.94
CA PHE A 202 -28.62 -12.13 11.40
C PHE A 202 -28.30 -10.91 10.52
N GLY A 203 -27.47 -11.05 9.49
CA GLY A 203 -27.01 -9.95 8.63
C GLY A 203 -25.67 -9.35 9.06
N TRP A 204 -24.93 -9.98 9.98
CA TRP A 204 -23.58 -9.52 10.33
C TRP A 204 -22.64 -9.70 9.14
N ARG A 205 -22.10 -8.61 8.59
CA ARG A 205 -21.31 -8.66 7.35
C ARG A 205 -19.80 -8.73 7.57
N GLU A 206 -19.32 -8.25 8.72
CA GLU A 206 -17.88 -8.15 8.99
C GLU A 206 -17.29 -9.49 9.45
N MET A 207 -16.00 -9.69 9.18
CA MET A 207 -15.26 -10.88 9.64
C MET A 207 -14.60 -10.70 11.01
N GLY A 208 -14.68 -9.50 11.57
CA GLY A 208 -14.35 -9.25 12.97
C GLY A 208 -15.58 -9.49 13.84
N PHE A 209 -15.35 -9.99 15.06
CA PHE A 209 -16.39 -10.24 16.03
C PHE A 209 -17.10 -8.92 16.45
N PRO A 210 -18.43 -8.92 16.65
CA PRO A 210 -19.16 -7.75 17.15
C PRO A 210 -18.62 -7.31 18.49
N ARG A 211 -18.34 -6.01 18.66
CA ARG A 211 -17.94 -5.51 19.97
C ARG A 211 -19.09 -5.74 20.93
N CYS A 212 -18.83 -6.44 22.04
CA CYS A 212 -19.77 -6.64 23.13
C CYS A 212 -19.15 -6.11 24.43
N TYR A 213 -19.90 -5.29 25.16
CA TYR A 213 -19.54 -4.74 26.45
C TYR A 213 -20.59 -5.15 27.47
N PHE A 214 -20.13 -5.66 28.60
CA PHE A 214 -20.95 -6.17 29.69
C PHE A 214 -20.69 -5.36 30.96
N MET A 215 -21.75 -5.03 31.68
CA MET A 215 -21.68 -4.28 32.95
C MET A 215 -22.74 -4.78 33.93
N PRO A 216 -22.36 -5.48 35.01
CA PRO A 216 -23.29 -5.89 36.06
C PRO A 216 -23.71 -4.69 36.92
N PHE A 217 -24.96 -4.68 37.41
CA PHE A 217 -25.48 -3.61 38.27
C PHE A 217 -26.34 -4.13 39.45
N GLY A 218 -25.98 -5.31 39.96
CA GLY A 218 -26.52 -5.92 41.18
C GLY A 218 -27.84 -6.68 41.00
N LYS A 219 -28.15 -7.57 41.97
CA LYS A 219 -29.30 -8.50 41.94
C LYS A 219 -29.33 -9.37 40.68
N ASN A 220 -28.15 -9.86 40.27
CA ASN A 220 -27.94 -10.67 39.08
C ASN A 220 -28.37 -9.98 37.79
N LYS A 221 -28.36 -8.64 37.76
CA LYS A 221 -28.74 -7.86 36.58
C LYS A 221 -27.51 -7.36 35.85
N ALA A 222 -27.57 -7.43 34.54
CA ALA A 222 -26.51 -6.95 33.66
C ALA A 222 -27.06 -6.09 32.55
N CYS A 223 -26.22 -5.17 32.11
CA CYS A 223 -26.42 -4.30 30.97
C CYS A 223 -25.40 -4.68 29.90
N LEU A 224 -25.85 -4.98 28.69
CA LEU A 224 -24.98 -5.30 27.57
C LEU A 224 -25.15 -4.27 26.45
N TYR A 225 -24.03 -3.77 25.95
CA TYR A 225 -23.96 -2.97 24.74
C TYR A 225 -23.25 -3.80 23.68
N MET A 226 -23.84 -3.94 22.52
CA MET A 226 -23.18 -4.61 21.41
C MET A 226 -23.41 -3.92 20.10
N GLU A 227 -22.47 -4.11 19.19
CA GLU A 227 -22.72 -3.91 17.76
C GLU A 227 -23.81 -4.88 17.29
N ALA A 228 -24.62 -4.42 16.34
CA ALA A 228 -25.71 -5.19 15.77
C ALA A 228 -25.72 -5.00 14.25
N PRO A 229 -26.17 -6.01 13.48
CA PRO A 229 -26.28 -5.88 12.04
C PRO A 229 -27.35 -4.87 11.64
N ASP A 230 -27.18 -4.31 10.45
CA ASP A 230 -28.15 -3.37 9.89
C ASP A 230 -29.49 -4.07 9.62
N GLY A 231 -30.60 -3.41 9.97
CA GLY A 231 -31.94 -3.98 9.77
C GLY A 231 -32.32 -5.11 10.73
N LEU A 232 -31.63 -5.30 11.86
CA LEU A 232 -31.99 -6.30 12.88
C LEU A 232 -33.42 -6.07 13.41
N SER A 233 -34.37 -6.92 12.97
CA SER A 233 -35.77 -6.85 13.38
C SER A 233 -35.95 -7.14 14.86
N ASP A 234 -36.98 -6.55 15.49
CA ASP A 234 -37.30 -6.75 16.91
C ASP A 234 -37.40 -8.23 17.31
N ALA A 235 -38.02 -9.07 16.45
CA ALA A 235 -38.18 -10.50 16.68
C ALA A 235 -36.86 -11.30 16.73
N LYS A 236 -35.78 -10.76 16.15
CA LYS A 236 -34.45 -11.42 16.08
C LYS A 236 -33.46 -10.91 17.14
N LYS A 237 -33.80 -9.86 17.89
CA LYS A 237 -32.88 -9.25 18.87
C LYS A 237 -32.43 -10.24 19.94
N GLU A 238 -33.35 -11.05 20.45
CA GLU A 238 -33.04 -12.05 21.49
C GLU A 238 -32.05 -13.09 20.99
N ALA A 239 -32.34 -13.67 19.81
CA ALA A 239 -31.50 -14.66 19.18
C ALA A 239 -30.13 -14.10 18.77
N TRP A 240 -30.06 -12.82 18.37
CA TRP A 240 -28.79 -12.13 18.14
C TRP A 240 -27.96 -12.04 19.42
N LEU A 241 -28.55 -11.55 20.53
CA LEU A 241 -27.85 -11.48 21.82
C LEU A 241 -27.35 -12.85 22.26
N GLN A 242 -28.22 -13.86 22.19
CA GLN A 242 -27.89 -15.23 22.56
C GLN A 242 -26.72 -15.76 21.72
N THR A 243 -26.76 -15.57 20.40
CA THR A 243 -25.69 -16.03 19.48
C THR A 243 -24.37 -15.32 19.76
N VAL A 244 -24.38 -14.00 19.96
CA VAL A 244 -23.16 -13.25 20.31
C VAL A 244 -22.56 -13.77 21.61
N LEU A 245 -23.39 -13.99 22.64
CA LEU A 245 -22.92 -14.49 23.93
C LEU A 245 -22.30 -15.88 23.83
N GLU A 246 -22.98 -16.82 23.18
CA GLU A 246 -22.47 -18.19 22.99
C GLU A 246 -21.16 -18.23 22.19
N CYS A 247 -21.07 -17.47 21.09
CA CYS A 247 -19.85 -17.41 20.29
C CYS A 247 -18.68 -16.80 21.09
N TRP A 248 -18.95 -15.75 21.87
CA TRP A 248 -17.93 -15.08 22.66
C TRP A 248 -17.42 -15.96 23.81
N SER A 249 -18.33 -16.63 24.54
CA SER A 249 -17.99 -17.43 25.71
C SER A 249 -17.53 -18.86 25.40
N ASP A 250 -17.82 -19.37 24.21
CA ASP A 250 -17.82 -20.82 23.90
C ASP A 250 -18.82 -21.66 24.68
N ASP A 251 -19.68 -21.03 25.47
CA ASP A 251 -20.56 -21.75 26.39
C ASP A 251 -21.98 -21.70 25.83
N SER A 252 -22.39 -22.78 25.16
CA SER A 252 -23.77 -22.95 24.67
C SER A 252 -24.82 -23.01 25.80
N THR A 253 -24.38 -23.14 27.05
CA THR A 253 -25.26 -23.09 28.23
C THR A 253 -25.50 -21.67 28.75
N ILE A 254 -24.75 -20.68 28.22
CA ILE A 254 -24.95 -19.28 28.60
C ILE A 254 -26.41 -18.89 28.34
N SER A 255 -27.03 -18.27 29.33
CA SER A 255 -28.44 -17.90 29.24
C SER A 255 -28.73 -16.68 30.09
N PHE A 256 -29.80 -15.99 29.69
CA PHE A 256 -30.27 -14.79 30.34
C PHE A 256 -31.80 -14.80 30.45
N GLN A 257 -32.31 -13.96 31.36
CA GLN A 257 -33.74 -13.75 31.53
C GLN A 257 -34.07 -12.27 31.34
N TYR A 258 -35.23 -11.98 30.76
CA TYR A 258 -35.73 -10.62 30.67
C TYR A 258 -35.93 -9.99 32.05
N LEU A 259 -35.61 -8.71 32.16
CA LEU A 259 -36.07 -7.95 33.32
C LEU A 259 -37.58 -7.72 33.23
N PRO A 260 -38.32 -7.87 34.34
CA PRO A 260 -39.74 -7.56 34.35
C PRO A 260 -39.98 -6.09 33.99
N GLN A 261 -41.16 -5.82 33.43
CA GLN A 261 -41.62 -4.47 33.16
C GLN A 261 -41.53 -3.64 34.45
N SER A 262 -41.11 -2.38 34.31
CA SER A 262 -40.96 -1.54 35.50
C SER A 262 -42.35 -1.22 36.07
N LYS A 263 -42.56 -1.56 37.35
CA LYS A 263 -43.76 -1.18 38.10
C LYS A 263 -43.98 0.34 38.15
N LYS A 264 -42.90 1.13 38.09
CA LYS A 264 -42.91 2.60 38.18
C LYS A 264 -42.98 3.29 36.82
N TYR A 265 -42.41 2.68 35.77
CA TYR A 265 -42.27 3.32 34.46
C TYR A 265 -42.61 2.33 33.33
N LYS A 266 -43.86 2.36 32.84
CA LYS A 266 -44.36 1.40 31.82
C LYS A 266 -43.50 1.35 30.55
N PHE A 267 -42.90 2.47 30.16
CA PHE A 267 -42.10 2.64 28.94
C PHE A 267 -40.59 2.43 29.13
N LYS A 268 -40.13 1.89 30.26
CA LYS A 268 -38.69 1.72 30.47
C LYS A 268 -38.10 0.71 29.47
N PRO A 269 -37.22 1.13 28.55
CA PRO A 269 -36.67 0.25 27.54
C PRO A 269 -35.75 -0.80 28.19
N ARG A 270 -35.89 -2.05 27.75
CA ARG A 270 -35.07 -3.19 28.21
C ARG A 270 -34.22 -3.79 27.10
N PHE A 271 -34.64 -3.63 25.85
CA PHE A 271 -34.08 -4.30 24.70
C PHE A 271 -34.25 -3.39 23.48
N ASN A 272 -33.27 -2.53 23.25
CA ASN A 272 -33.37 -1.45 22.28
C ASN A 272 -32.22 -1.49 21.29
N THR A 273 -32.50 -1.10 20.05
CA THR A 273 -31.48 -0.77 19.06
C THR A 273 -31.32 0.74 18.96
N PHE A 274 -30.12 1.19 18.62
CA PHE A 274 -29.81 2.60 18.39
C PHE A 274 -28.70 2.71 17.36
N THR A 275 -28.69 3.83 16.63
CA THR A 275 -27.68 4.12 15.62
C THR A 275 -26.58 5.00 16.21
N VAL A 276 -25.34 4.73 15.86
CA VAL A 276 -24.16 5.49 16.23
C VAL A 276 -23.43 5.84 14.94
N ASP A 277 -23.71 7.04 14.45
CA ASP A 277 -23.09 7.61 13.27
C ASP A 277 -22.77 9.08 13.60
N PRO A 278 -21.66 9.36 14.32
CA PRO A 278 -21.48 10.66 14.93
C PRO A 278 -21.31 11.79 13.90
N HIS A 279 -22.17 12.81 14.00
CA HIS A 279 -22.15 14.02 13.20
C HIS A 279 -21.78 15.26 14.02
N GLN A 280 -21.40 16.33 13.33
CA GLN A 280 -21.11 17.65 13.91
C GLN A 280 -21.85 18.77 13.17
N LEU A 281 -21.80 19.97 13.75
CA LEU A 281 -22.25 21.21 13.12
C LEU A 281 -21.07 22.07 12.67
N ASN A 282 -21.24 22.81 11.58
CA ASN A 282 -20.27 23.82 11.12
C ASN A 282 -20.24 25.09 12.00
N ARG A 283 -21.36 25.41 12.68
CA ARG A 283 -21.51 26.57 13.56
C ARG A 283 -22.49 26.26 14.68
N PHE A 284 -22.45 27.05 15.76
CA PHE A 284 -23.18 26.73 16.99
C PHE A 284 -24.29 27.70 17.37
N THR A 285 -24.41 28.82 16.66
CA THR A 285 -25.45 29.80 16.93
C THR A 285 -26.06 30.36 15.64
N TYR A 286 -27.27 30.90 15.75
CA TYR A 286 -27.97 31.56 14.64
C TYR A 286 -28.87 32.70 15.15
N LYS A 287 -28.75 33.86 14.50
CA LYS A 287 -29.57 35.06 14.78
C LYS A 287 -30.27 35.50 13.50
N GLY A 288 -31.52 35.08 13.34
CA GLY A 288 -32.39 35.54 12.25
C GLY A 288 -33.28 36.71 12.68
N GLU A 289 -33.76 37.49 11.69
CA GLU A 289 -34.75 38.55 11.94
C GLU A 289 -36.07 37.96 12.47
N GLY A 290 -36.66 38.58 13.50
CA GLY A 290 -37.89 38.12 14.14
C GLY A 290 -37.75 36.84 15.00
N LEU A 291 -36.58 36.19 15.00
CA LEU A 291 -36.35 34.94 15.72
C LEU A 291 -35.63 35.13 17.06
N PRO A 292 -35.87 34.24 18.04
CA PRO A 292 -34.97 34.13 19.18
C PRO A 292 -33.55 33.77 18.71
N TYR A 293 -32.54 34.20 19.46
CA TYR A 293 -31.16 33.81 19.20
C TYR A 293 -31.03 32.31 19.54
N VAL A 294 -30.82 31.48 18.52
CA VAL A 294 -30.69 30.02 18.66
C VAL A 294 -29.25 29.68 19.02
N ILE A 295 -29.05 28.96 20.13
CA ILE A 295 -27.73 28.53 20.61
C ILE A 295 -27.74 27.01 20.81
N THR A 296 -26.80 26.31 20.21
CA THR A 296 -26.67 24.85 20.36
C THR A 296 -25.73 24.51 21.51
N GLN A 297 -26.06 23.47 22.29
CA GLN A 297 -25.23 23.00 23.41
C GLN A 297 -25.15 21.47 23.48
N GLY A 298 -24.07 20.98 24.08
CA GLY A 298 -23.86 19.55 24.33
C GLY A 298 -23.72 18.74 23.03
N ASP A 299 -24.40 17.60 22.96
CA ASP A 299 -24.32 16.65 21.84
C ASP A 299 -24.91 17.19 20.53
N VAL A 300 -25.60 18.33 20.56
CA VAL A 300 -26.11 19.01 19.35
C VAL A 300 -24.95 19.50 18.48
N GLN A 301 -23.89 20.00 19.10
CA GLN A 301 -22.70 20.55 18.43
C GLN A 301 -21.86 19.45 17.80
N VAL A 302 -21.63 18.38 18.56
CA VAL A 302 -20.83 17.22 18.18
C VAL A 302 -21.39 15.98 18.86
N GLU A 303 -21.78 14.97 18.09
CA GLU A 303 -22.37 13.76 18.65
C GLU A 303 -21.32 12.91 19.38
N PRO A 304 -21.71 12.17 20.43
CA PRO A 304 -20.79 11.33 21.17
C PRO A 304 -20.65 9.93 20.57
N ASN A 305 -19.54 9.26 20.90
CA ASN A 305 -19.45 7.80 20.79
C ASN A 305 -19.66 7.16 22.18
N TYR A 306 -20.62 6.24 22.29
CA TYR A 306 -20.99 5.64 23.58
C TYR A 306 -19.87 4.79 24.20
N VAL A 307 -18.96 4.23 23.40
CA VAL A 307 -17.81 3.45 23.89
C VAL A 307 -16.78 4.36 24.53
N LEU A 308 -16.60 5.57 23.99
CA LEU A 308 -15.65 6.55 24.51
C LEU A 308 -16.17 7.25 25.79
N GLY A 309 -17.49 7.29 26.01
CA GLY A 309 -18.08 7.80 27.26
C GLY A 309 -17.84 9.29 27.56
N HIS A 310 -17.32 10.05 26.60
CA HIS A 310 -16.88 11.44 26.73
C HIS A 310 -17.96 12.51 26.49
N GLY A 311 -19.10 12.16 25.89
CA GLY A 311 -20.13 13.11 25.45
C GLY A 311 -20.66 14.07 26.53
N ILE A 312 -21.04 13.53 27.68
CA ILE A 312 -21.64 14.35 28.76
C ILE A 312 -20.61 15.30 29.37
N VAL A 313 -19.38 14.82 29.62
CA VAL A 313 -18.33 15.67 30.21
C VAL A 313 -17.94 16.78 29.24
N GLY A 314 -17.67 16.45 27.97
CA GLY A 314 -17.34 17.45 26.96
C GLY A 314 -18.49 18.45 26.73
N GLY A 315 -19.75 18.00 26.83
CA GLY A 315 -20.91 18.90 26.78
C GLY A 315 -21.00 19.85 27.99
N PHE A 316 -20.61 19.40 29.18
CA PHE A 316 -20.50 20.27 30.37
C PHE A 316 -19.38 21.30 30.21
N ASP A 317 -18.21 20.89 29.71
CA ASP A 317 -17.08 21.80 29.47
C ASP A 317 -17.45 22.91 28.48
N ARG A 318 -18.15 22.58 27.38
CA ARG A 318 -18.62 23.59 26.42
C ARG A 318 -19.72 24.49 26.96
N SER A 319 -20.53 23.97 27.89
CA SER A 319 -21.53 24.78 28.61
C SER A 319 -20.86 25.73 29.62
N ASP A 320 -19.77 25.29 30.25
CA ASP A 320 -18.96 26.14 31.14
C ASP A 320 -18.34 27.29 30.37
N ALA A 321 -17.64 26.99 29.27
CA ALA A 321 -17.05 28.00 28.37
C ALA A 321 -18.10 29.01 27.87
N PHE A 322 -19.27 28.52 27.47
CA PHE A 322 -20.37 29.39 27.05
C PHE A 322 -20.76 30.40 28.13
N VAL A 323 -20.95 29.93 29.38
CA VAL A 323 -21.41 30.79 30.48
C VAL A 323 -20.31 31.75 30.96
N GLU A 324 -19.04 31.34 30.88
CA GLU A 324 -17.88 32.18 31.23
C GLU A 324 -17.72 33.36 30.26
N GLY A 325 -18.10 33.20 28.99
CA GLY A 325 -18.10 34.27 27.98
C GLY A 325 -19.28 35.25 28.04
N LEU A 326 -20.20 35.14 29.01
CA LEU A 326 -21.38 36.02 29.10
C LEU A 326 -21.17 37.22 30.02
N ALA A 327 -21.69 38.38 29.62
CA ALA A 327 -21.94 39.48 30.55
C ALA A 327 -23.42 39.45 30.99
N ILE A 328 -23.68 39.31 32.29
CA ILE A 328 -25.02 39.26 32.86
C ILE A 328 -25.27 40.52 33.68
N ILE A 329 -26.27 41.31 33.28
CA ILE A 329 -26.65 42.56 33.96
C ILE A 329 -28.13 42.49 34.33
N ASN A 330 -28.45 42.81 35.58
CA ASN A 330 -29.82 42.76 36.11
C ASN A 330 -30.55 41.43 35.87
N GLY A 331 -29.80 40.33 35.82
CA GLY A 331 -30.31 38.98 35.61
C GLY A 331 -30.75 38.66 34.18
N SER A 332 -30.29 39.42 33.19
CA SER A 332 -30.42 39.14 31.76
C SER A 332 -29.03 39.10 31.10
N ILE A 333 -28.90 38.35 30.00
CA ILE A 333 -27.68 38.36 29.17
C ILE A 333 -27.61 39.72 28.47
N ALA A 334 -26.60 40.51 28.82
CA ALA A 334 -26.34 41.83 28.25
C ALA A 334 -25.41 41.77 27.04
N TYR A 335 -24.47 40.82 27.04
CA TYR A 335 -23.52 40.59 25.94
C TYR A 335 -23.25 39.10 25.76
N PHE A 336 -23.20 38.70 24.49
CA PHE A 336 -22.74 37.40 24.01
C PHE A 336 -22.09 37.62 22.64
N ASN A 337 -20.88 37.10 22.46
CA ASN A 337 -20.16 37.13 21.20
C ASN A 337 -20.03 35.71 20.65
N GLU A 338 -20.50 35.53 19.41
CA GLU A 338 -20.46 34.23 18.73
C GLU A 338 -19.03 33.81 18.37
N GLU A 339 -18.19 34.74 17.92
CA GLU A 339 -16.82 34.45 17.49
C GLU A 339 -15.95 34.04 18.68
N ASP A 340 -16.06 34.78 19.80
CA ASP A 340 -15.36 34.44 21.05
C ASP A 340 -15.77 33.04 21.52
N TYR A 341 -17.07 32.74 21.55
CA TYR A 341 -17.55 31.42 21.95
C TYR A 341 -17.05 30.30 21.02
N GLN A 342 -17.05 30.53 19.70
CA GLN A 342 -16.54 29.54 18.75
C GLN A 342 -15.05 29.26 18.97
N GLU A 343 -14.24 30.28 19.27
CA GLU A 343 -12.82 30.10 19.53
C GLU A 343 -12.60 29.38 20.88
N ASP A 344 -13.35 29.72 21.92
CA ASP A 344 -13.24 29.12 23.25
C ASP A 344 -13.54 27.61 23.27
N VAL A 345 -14.48 27.13 22.45
CA VAL A 345 -14.84 25.69 22.40
C VAL A 345 -14.07 24.90 21.35
N LYS A 346 -13.26 25.56 20.53
CA LYS A 346 -12.59 24.96 19.35
C LYS A 346 -11.67 23.81 19.71
N GLU A 347 -10.88 23.95 20.78
CA GLU A 347 -9.97 22.90 21.24
C GLU A 347 -10.75 21.69 21.78
N ALA A 348 -11.72 21.92 22.67
CA ALA A 348 -12.56 20.86 23.21
C ALA A 348 -13.35 20.09 22.12
N LEU A 349 -13.80 20.77 21.07
CA LEU A 349 -14.43 20.13 19.92
C LEU A 349 -13.44 19.33 19.08
N ARG A 350 -12.25 19.86 18.85
CA ARG A 350 -11.18 19.16 18.11
C ARG A 350 -10.78 17.88 18.82
N ASP A 351 -10.59 17.92 20.13
CA ASP A 351 -10.24 16.74 20.93
C ASP A 351 -11.35 15.68 20.87
N HIS A 352 -12.61 16.13 20.96
CA HIS A 352 -13.77 15.24 20.83
C HIS A 352 -13.83 14.60 19.43
N GLN A 353 -13.60 15.38 18.38
CA GLN A 353 -13.56 14.91 16.99
C GLN A 353 -12.42 13.91 16.78
N GLU A 354 -11.20 14.24 17.19
CA GLU A 354 -10.04 13.36 17.05
C GLU A 354 -10.22 12.04 17.80
N ALA A 355 -10.78 12.07 19.01
CA ALA A 355 -11.07 10.85 19.75
C ALA A 355 -12.02 9.92 18.97
N ILE A 356 -13.06 10.47 18.33
CA ILE A 356 -14.00 9.71 17.49
C ILE A 356 -13.32 9.20 16.22
N ILE A 357 -12.56 10.05 15.52
CA ILE A 357 -11.82 9.68 14.30
C ILE A 357 -10.85 8.54 14.60
N GLN A 358 -10.03 8.68 15.65
CA GLN A 358 -9.06 7.66 16.07
C GLN A 358 -9.76 6.35 16.48
N HIS A 359 -10.91 6.43 17.16
CA HIS A 359 -11.68 5.26 17.54
C HIS A 359 -12.14 4.45 16.33
N TYR A 360 -12.78 5.11 15.36
CA TYR A 360 -13.30 4.43 14.17
C TYR A 360 -12.20 4.01 13.21
N ARG A 361 -11.09 4.74 13.10
CA ARG A 361 -9.90 4.27 12.39
C ARG A 361 -9.41 2.94 12.98
N LYS A 362 -9.23 2.86 14.30
CA LYS A 362 -8.82 1.61 14.98
C LYS A 362 -9.83 0.48 14.78
N ARG A 363 -11.14 0.79 14.80
CA ARG A 363 -12.19 -0.22 14.58
C ARG A 363 -12.20 -0.72 13.13
N ARG A 364 -12.02 0.15 12.14
CA ARG A 364 -11.84 -0.20 10.73
C ARG A 364 -10.60 -1.07 10.52
N GLU A 365 -9.46 -0.68 11.07
CA GLU A 365 -8.21 -1.48 11.02
C GLU A 365 -8.38 -2.86 11.65
N TYR A 366 -9.17 -2.98 12.73
CA TYR A 366 -9.53 -4.27 13.28
C TYR A 366 -10.28 -5.13 12.26
N PHE A 367 -11.35 -4.61 11.64
CA PHE A 367 -12.12 -5.36 10.65
C PHE A 367 -11.28 -5.79 9.43
N ILE A 368 -10.43 -4.90 8.93
CA ILE A 368 -9.53 -5.21 7.82
C ILE A 368 -8.57 -6.35 8.19
N ARG A 369 -7.92 -6.28 9.36
CA ARG A 369 -7.02 -7.37 9.82
C ARG A 369 -7.75 -8.68 10.09
N SER A 370 -9.02 -8.62 10.50
CA SER A 370 -9.84 -9.82 10.67
C SER A 370 -10.12 -10.53 9.36
N LEU A 371 -10.02 -9.87 8.19
CA LEU A 371 -10.15 -10.54 6.89
C LEU A 371 -9.01 -11.53 6.65
N ASP A 372 -7.75 -11.17 6.92
CA ASP A 372 -6.61 -12.09 6.74
C ASP A 372 -6.73 -13.31 7.66
N LYS A 373 -7.12 -13.07 8.93
CA LYS A 373 -7.41 -14.14 9.90
C LYS A 373 -8.52 -15.05 9.39
N ALA A 374 -9.62 -14.47 8.89
CA ALA A 374 -10.74 -15.22 8.34
C ALA A 374 -10.32 -16.01 7.09
N GLN A 375 -9.53 -15.44 6.18
CA GLN A 375 -9.04 -16.15 5.00
C GLN A 375 -8.31 -17.43 5.40
N ALA A 376 -7.36 -17.33 6.34
CA ALA A 376 -6.62 -18.48 6.84
C ALA A 376 -7.55 -19.52 7.51
N LYS A 377 -8.45 -19.07 8.38
CA LYS A 377 -9.37 -19.94 9.12
C LYS A 377 -10.39 -20.63 8.21
N TYR A 378 -11.02 -19.93 7.27
CA TYR A 378 -11.95 -20.54 6.31
C TYR A 378 -11.23 -21.50 5.34
N GLN A 379 -10.02 -21.18 4.91
CA GLN A 379 -9.23 -22.08 4.06
C GLN A 379 -8.85 -23.37 4.79
N GLU A 380 -8.50 -23.30 6.07
CA GLU A 380 -8.24 -24.48 6.90
C GLU A 380 -9.54 -25.25 7.21
N ALA A 381 -10.62 -24.55 7.56
CA ALA A 381 -11.93 -25.15 7.83
C ALA A 381 -12.46 -25.90 6.61
N LEU A 382 -12.30 -25.36 5.40
CA LEU A 382 -12.70 -26.02 4.15
C LEU A 382 -11.93 -27.32 3.91
N LYS A 383 -10.65 -27.39 4.31
CA LYS A 383 -9.85 -28.63 4.22
C LYS A 383 -10.33 -29.67 5.23
N LEU A 384 -10.69 -29.25 6.44
CA LEU A 384 -11.13 -30.14 7.51
C LEU A 384 -12.57 -30.60 7.35
N ASN A 385 -13.46 -29.71 6.90
CA ASN A 385 -14.88 -29.93 6.74
C ASN A 385 -15.42 -29.12 5.53
N PRO A 386 -15.41 -29.70 4.32
CA PRO A 386 -15.85 -29.01 3.11
C PRO A 386 -17.35 -28.69 3.16
N LYS A 387 -17.70 -27.42 3.41
CA LYS A 387 -19.07 -26.90 3.30
C LYS A 387 -19.13 -25.86 2.17
N PRO A 388 -20.14 -25.89 1.28
CA PRO A 388 -20.27 -24.89 0.20
C PRO A 388 -20.27 -23.44 0.70
N VAL A 389 -20.88 -23.21 1.88
CA VAL A 389 -20.91 -21.89 2.51
C VAL A 389 -19.51 -21.37 2.87
N TYR A 390 -18.57 -22.25 3.21
CA TYR A 390 -17.19 -21.86 3.52
C TYR A 390 -16.42 -21.44 2.28
N GLU A 391 -16.64 -22.11 1.15
CA GLU A 391 -16.03 -21.75 -0.13
C GLU A 391 -16.57 -20.41 -0.64
N GLU A 392 -17.90 -20.22 -0.60
CA GLU A 392 -18.54 -18.94 -0.91
C GLU A 392 -17.93 -17.82 -0.04
N ARG A 393 -17.80 -18.06 1.27
CA ARG A 393 -17.30 -17.03 2.18
C ARG A 393 -15.80 -16.76 2.02
N LEU A 394 -15.00 -17.77 1.71
CA LEU A 394 -13.59 -17.59 1.38
C LEU A 394 -13.40 -16.72 0.13
N ASN A 395 -14.25 -16.89 -0.89
CA ASN A 395 -14.22 -16.07 -2.10
C ASN A 395 -14.61 -14.61 -1.81
N GLU A 396 -15.64 -14.38 -1.00
CA GLU A 396 -15.99 -13.04 -0.50
C GLU A 396 -14.81 -12.41 0.25
N VAL A 397 -14.21 -13.11 1.21
CA VAL A 397 -13.11 -12.60 2.03
C VAL A 397 -11.92 -12.20 1.17
N ARG A 398 -11.51 -13.04 0.20
CA ARG A 398 -10.44 -12.72 -0.75
C ARG A 398 -10.73 -11.47 -1.56
N SER A 399 -11.98 -11.31 -2.03
CA SER A 399 -12.41 -10.15 -2.81
C SER A 399 -12.39 -8.86 -2.00
N ARG A 400 -12.77 -8.92 -0.70
CA ARG A 400 -12.64 -7.80 0.23
C ARG A 400 -11.18 -7.46 0.53
N ILE A 401 -10.32 -8.46 0.70
CA ILE A 401 -8.86 -8.25 0.86
C ILE A 401 -8.29 -7.54 -0.36
N ASP A 402 -8.65 -7.99 -1.58
CA ASP A 402 -8.22 -7.33 -2.81
C ASP A 402 -8.65 -5.87 -2.86
N TYR A 403 -9.90 -5.57 -2.50
CA TYR A 403 -10.40 -4.19 -2.39
C TYR A 403 -9.58 -3.33 -1.43
N PHE A 404 -9.37 -3.77 -0.18
CA PHE A 404 -8.61 -2.98 0.80
C PHE A 404 -7.12 -2.86 0.43
N ASN A 405 -6.53 -3.89 -0.19
CA ASN A 405 -5.16 -3.82 -0.70
C ASN A 405 -5.03 -2.79 -1.81
N ALA A 406 -6.01 -2.70 -2.72
CA ALA A 406 -6.02 -1.65 -3.73
C ALA A 406 -6.11 -0.25 -3.10
N LEU A 407 -6.99 -0.07 -2.11
CA LEU A 407 -7.11 1.21 -1.38
C LEU A 407 -5.80 1.62 -0.70
N ASN A 408 -5.11 0.67 -0.05
CA ASN A 408 -3.82 0.93 0.60
C ASN A 408 -2.77 1.38 -0.42
N ILE A 409 -2.65 0.69 -1.56
CA ILE A 409 -1.73 1.09 -2.64
C ILE A 409 -2.05 2.52 -3.10
N LEU A 410 -3.32 2.83 -3.39
CA LEU A 410 -3.71 4.17 -3.84
C LEU A 410 -3.44 5.25 -2.80
N GLN A 411 -3.68 4.96 -1.52
CA GLN A 411 -3.44 5.89 -0.42
C GLN A 411 -1.94 6.18 -0.25
N GLU A 412 -1.08 5.17 -0.34
CA GLU A 412 0.38 5.32 -0.25
C GLU A 412 0.97 6.18 -1.37
N LYS A 413 0.33 6.21 -2.56
CA LYS A 413 0.80 7.02 -3.70
C LYS A 413 0.25 8.44 -3.71
N LYS A 414 -0.76 8.76 -2.90
CA LYS A 414 -1.41 10.08 -2.88
C LYS A 414 -0.83 10.97 -1.80
N THR A 415 -0.38 12.16 -2.19
CA THR A 415 -0.07 13.27 -1.28
C THR A 415 -1.10 14.38 -1.51
N ASN A 416 -1.84 14.78 -0.47
CA ASN A 416 -2.91 15.78 -0.58
C ASN A 416 -3.95 15.45 -1.68
N GLY A 417 -4.31 14.17 -1.81
CA GLY A 417 -5.30 13.69 -2.78
C GLY A 417 -4.80 13.54 -4.22
N LYS A 418 -3.55 13.89 -4.53
CA LYS A 418 -2.96 13.81 -5.88
C LYS A 418 -1.71 12.92 -5.91
N ILE A 419 -1.43 12.35 -7.08
CA ILE A 419 -0.19 11.58 -7.33
C ILE A 419 0.80 12.47 -8.08
N TYR A 420 1.97 12.68 -7.49
CA TYR A 420 3.05 13.45 -8.09
C TYR A 420 4.12 12.50 -8.62
N SER A 421 4.23 12.35 -9.94
CA SER A 421 5.10 11.36 -10.58
C SER A 421 6.58 11.56 -10.25
N LYS A 422 7.00 12.79 -9.94
CA LYS A 422 8.37 13.14 -9.54
C LYS A 422 8.81 12.51 -8.21
N GLN A 423 7.88 12.09 -7.35
CA GLN A 423 8.18 11.49 -6.06
C GLN A 423 8.50 9.98 -6.15
N PHE A 424 8.28 9.36 -7.31
CA PHE A 424 8.36 7.92 -7.48
C PHE A 424 9.26 7.54 -8.67
N ASN A 425 9.79 6.31 -8.65
CA ASN A 425 10.28 5.68 -9.87
C ASN A 425 9.09 5.43 -10.79
N GLY A 426 9.16 5.89 -12.04
CA GLY A 426 7.98 5.92 -12.88
C GLY A 426 7.43 4.57 -13.31
N ALA A 427 8.31 3.61 -13.61
CA ALA A 427 7.90 2.24 -13.91
C ALA A 427 7.27 1.57 -12.68
N ARG A 428 7.84 1.80 -11.49
CA ARG A 428 7.29 1.25 -10.24
C ARG A 428 5.93 1.86 -9.89
N LEU A 429 5.77 3.16 -10.06
CA LEU A 429 4.50 3.84 -9.85
C LEU A 429 3.41 3.23 -10.74
N ILE A 430 3.68 3.08 -12.04
CA ILE A 430 2.74 2.48 -12.99
C ILE A 430 2.42 1.04 -12.57
N ALA A 431 3.42 0.22 -12.23
CA ALA A 431 3.21 -1.16 -11.78
C ALA A 431 2.34 -1.26 -10.52
N ASP A 432 2.55 -0.39 -9.53
CA ASP A 432 1.73 -0.36 -8.32
C ASP A 432 0.29 0.05 -8.65
N LEU A 433 0.08 1.03 -9.54
CA LEU A 433 -1.26 1.45 -9.99
C LEU A 433 -1.98 0.39 -10.81
N LEU A 434 -1.26 -0.34 -11.67
CA LEU A 434 -1.78 -1.51 -12.40
C LEU A 434 -2.20 -2.62 -11.43
N LYS A 435 -1.39 -2.88 -10.40
CA LYS A 435 -1.77 -3.83 -9.34
C LYS A 435 -3.04 -3.38 -8.63
N ALA A 436 -3.18 -2.10 -8.29
CA ALA A 436 -4.40 -1.58 -7.68
C ALA A 436 -5.61 -1.74 -8.61
N LYS A 437 -5.45 -1.47 -9.92
CA LYS A 437 -6.46 -1.69 -10.95
C LYS A 437 -6.96 -3.13 -10.94
N ASP A 438 -6.05 -4.09 -11.02
CA ASP A 438 -6.39 -5.51 -11.12
C ASP A 438 -7.10 -6.01 -9.86
N LEU A 439 -6.65 -5.57 -8.68
CA LEU A 439 -7.29 -5.87 -7.40
C LEU A 439 -8.71 -5.29 -7.32
N LEU A 440 -8.95 -4.06 -7.81
CA LEU A 440 -10.29 -3.47 -7.87
C LEU A 440 -11.22 -4.25 -8.81
N PHE A 441 -10.74 -4.71 -9.96
CA PHE A 441 -11.54 -5.55 -10.85
C PHE A 441 -11.89 -6.89 -10.21
N LYS A 442 -10.93 -7.55 -9.56
CA LYS A 442 -11.18 -8.79 -8.81
C LYS A 442 -12.24 -8.58 -7.73
N ALA A 443 -12.13 -7.48 -6.98
CA ALA A 443 -13.12 -7.11 -5.98
C ALA A 443 -14.52 -6.92 -6.59
N ILE A 444 -14.65 -6.15 -7.68
CA ILE A 444 -15.95 -5.91 -8.34
C ILE A 444 -16.61 -7.21 -8.80
N VAL A 445 -15.82 -8.16 -9.31
CA VAL A 445 -16.34 -9.45 -9.80
C VAL A 445 -16.68 -10.40 -8.65
N GLY A 446 -15.86 -10.42 -7.59
CA GLY A 446 -15.99 -11.41 -6.51
C GLY A 446 -16.82 -10.98 -5.30
N LEU A 447 -17.13 -9.68 -5.15
CA LEU A 447 -17.96 -9.19 -4.05
C LEU A 447 -19.45 -9.49 -4.27
N PRO A 448 -20.16 -10.07 -3.26
CA PRO A 448 -21.59 -10.31 -3.37
C PRO A 448 -22.41 -9.03 -3.18
N ALA A 449 -23.70 -9.09 -3.52
CA ALA A 449 -24.64 -7.95 -3.46
C ALA A 449 -24.73 -7.28 -2.09
N LEU A 450 -24.40 -7.99 -1.00
CA LEU A 450 -24.34 -7.44 0.35
C LEU A 450 -23.30 -6.30 0.49
N PHE A 451 -22.27 -6.26 -0.37
CA PHE A 451 -21.22 -5.25 -0.40
C PHE A 451 -21.33 -4.32 -1.61
N GLN A 452 -22.56 -4.01 -2.06
CA GLN A 452 -22.79 -3.13 -3.20
C GLN A 452 -22.13 -1.75 -3.03
N ASP A 453 -22.04 -1.24 -1.81
CA ASP A 453 -21.34 0.02 -1.51
C ASP A 453 -19.83 -0.09 -1.78
N GLU A 454 -19.17 -1.20 -1.41
CA GLU A 454 -17.76 -1.44 -1.72
C GLU A 454 -17.55 -1.62 -3.23
N VAL A 455 -18.50 -2.29 -3.93
CA VAL A 455 -18.48 -2.41 -5.39
C VAL A 455 -18.61 -1.04 -6.07
N ASN A 456 -19.52 -0.19 -5.57
CA ASN A 456 -19.73 1.15 -6.10
C ASN A 456 -18.52 2.05 -5.82
N ASP A 457 -17.93 1.98 -4.62
CA ASP A 457 -16.68 2.69 -4.32
C ASP A 457 -15.54 2.18 -5.20
N ALA A 458 -15.39 0.86 -5.38
CA ALA A 458 -14.36 0.29 -6.27
C ALA A 458 -14.49 0.79 -7.72
N LYS A 459 -15.71 0.87 -8.27
CA LYS A 459 -15.97 1.48 -9.58
C LYS A 459 -15.60 2.96 -9.61
N SER A 460 -15.94 3.70 -8.55
CA SER A 460 -15.55 5.10 -8.38
C SER A 460 -14.02 5.25 -8.31
N LYS A 461 -13.32 4.37 -7.60
CA LYS A 461 -11.85 4.34 -7.55
C LYS A 461 -11.22 3.98 -8.89
N LEU A 462 -11.80 3.08 -9.67
CA LEU A 462 -11.33 2.82 -11.04
C LEU A 462 -11.50 4.05 -11.94
N THR A 463 -12.61 4.78 -11.80
CA THR A 463 -12.84 6.05 -12.52
C THR A 463 -11.80 7.10 -12.12
N GLN A 464 -11.53 7.24 -10.82
CA GLN A 464 -10.48 8.13 -10.31
C GLN A 464 -9.09 7.69 -10.77
N LEU A 465 -8.82 6.38 -10.82
CA LEU A 465 -7.55 5.82 -11.27
C LEU A 465 -7.31 6.11 -12.76
N ALA A 466 -8.36 6.08 -13.58
CA ALA A 466 -8.27 6.50 -14.99
C ALA A 466 -7.86 7.99 -15.11
N ALA A 467 -8.46 8.85 -14.28
CA ALA A 467 -8.08 10.27 -14.21
C ALA A 467 -6.64 10.45 -13.69
N ASP A 468 -6.23 9.67 -12.68
CA ASP A 468 -4.88 9.70 -12.11
C ASP A 468 -3.86 9.24 -13.17
N PHE A 469 -4.11 8.18 -13.93
CA PHE A 469 -3.26 7.74 -15.05
C PHE A 469 -3.12 8.84 -16.11
N LYS A 470 -4.23 9.47 -16.53
CA LYS A 470 -4.19 10.60 -17.47
C LYS A 470 -3.30 11.73 -16.94
N GLU A 471 -3.44 12.12 -15.68
CA GLU A 471 -2.67 13.22 -15.10
C GLU A 471 -1.19 12.86 -14.90
N ILE A 472 -0.88 11.64 -14.51
CA ILE A 472 0.49 11.13 -14.45
C ILE A 472 1.10 11.11 -15.86
N GLY A 473 0.33 10.70 -16.88
CA GLY A 473 0.72 10.78 -18.29
C GLY A 473 1.07 12.20 -18.71
N ASN A 474 0.27 13.21 -18.32
CA ASN A 474 0.58 14.62 -18.55
C ASN A 474 1.92 15.02 -17.89
N GLN A 475 2.14 14.61 -16.64
CA GLN A 475 3.38 14.92 -15.90
C GLN A 475 4.61 14.27 -16.56
N TYR A 476 4.51 13.01 -17.01
CA TYR A 476 5.61 12.34 -17.74
C TYR A 476 5.85 12.96 -19.10
N TYR A 477 4.79 13.34 -19.80
CA TYR A 477 4.91 14.06 -21.07
C TYR A 477 5.67 15.38 -20.89
N GLN A 478 5.33 16.18 -19.88
CA GLN A 478 6.04 17.42 -19.55
C GLN A 478 7.50 17.18 -19.15
N ALA A 479 7.79 16.04 -18.52
CA ALA A 479 9.13 15.61 -18.19
C ALA A 479 9.89 14.95 -19.36
N SER A 480 9.34 14.98 -20.58
CA SER A 480 9.88 14.31 -21.79
C SER A 480 10.10 12.79 -21.65
N LYS A 481 9.38 12.12 -20.73
CA LYS A 481 9.40 10.66 -20.54
C LYS A 481 8.26 10.02 -21.32
N PHE A 482 8.33 10.09 -22.65
CA PHE A 482 7.21 9.78 -23.53
C PHE A 482 6.74 8.32 -23.47
N ASP A 483 7.65 7.35 -23.28
CA ASP A 483 7.26 5.92 -23.16
C ASP A 483 6.36 5.67 -21.93
N LEU A 484 6.69 6.28 -20.79
CA LEU A 484 5.89 6.19 -19.57
C LEU A 484 4.56 6.95 -19.71
N ALA A 485 4.59 8.11 -20.38
CA ALA A 485 3.37 8.85 -20.67
C ALA A 485 2.40 8.04 -21.53
N LEU A 486 2.92 7.34 -22.53
CA LEU A 486 2.14 6.47 -23.41
C LEU A 486 1.44 5.35 -22.64
N GLN A 487 2.20 4.60 -21.82
CA GLN A 487 1.63 3.54 -20.98
C GLN A 487 0.51 4.08 -20.08
N CYS A 488 0.70 5.24 -19.45
CA CYS A 488 -0.34 5.85 -18.62
C CYS A 488 -1.59 6.23 -19.42
N TYR A 489 -1.45 6.82 -20.61
CA TYR A 489 -2.60 7.17 -21.44
C TYR A 489 -3.35 5.95 -21.98
N GLU A 490 -2.63 4.88 -22.36
CA GLU A 490 -3.24 3.62 -22.81
C GLU A 490 -4.07 2.99 -21.68
N GLU A 491 -3.53 2.96 -20.46
CA GLU A 491 -4.25 2.45 -19.28
C GLU A 491 -5.46 3.31 -18.89
N ALA A 492 -5.34 4.64 -18.97
CA ALA A 492 -6.47 5.54 -18.76
C ALA A 492 -7.59 5.30 -19.79
N LEU A 493 -7.22 5.11 -21.07
CA LEU A 493 -8.16 4.85 -22.15
C LEU A 493 -8.90 3.51 -21.96
N LEU A 494 -8.16 2.46 -21.62
CA LEU A 494 -8.73 1.13 -21.34
C LEU A 494 -9.74 1.21 -20.19
N LEU A 495 -9.42 1.93 -19.12
CA LEU A 495 -10.31 2.08 -17.98
C LEU A 495 -11.60 2.81 -18.33
N TYR A 496 -11.52 3.98 -18.97
CA TYR A 496 -12.73 4.72 -19.35
C TYR A 496 -13.65 3.92 -20.28
N LYS A 497 -13.07 3.15 -21.22
CA LYS A 497 -13.85 2.24 -22.09
C LYS A 497 -14.50 1.10 -21.30
N SER A 498 -13.81 0.54 -20.30
CA SER A 498 -14.32 -0.59 -19.52
C SER A 498 -15.44 -0.23 -18.53
N LEU A 499 -15.50 1.02 -18.08
CA LEU A 499 -16.46 1.48 -17.06
C LEU A 499 -17.79 1.94 -17.67
N ASP A 500 -17.72 2.93 -18.57
CA ASP A 500 -18.85 3.44 -19.35
C ASP A 500 -18.31 4.36 -20.47
N GLU A 501 -18.17 3.80 -21.67
CA GLU A 501 -17.63 4.53 -22.83
C GLU A 501 -18.46 5.78 -23.18
N LYS A 502 -19.78 5.75 -22.99
CA LYS A 502 -20.66 6.88 -23.32
C LYS A 502 -20.55 7.99 -22.30
N ALA A 503 -20.55 7.66 -21.00
CA ALA A 503 -20.42 8.66 -19.94
C ALA A 503 -19.07 9.38 -19.97
N HIS A 504 -18.02 8.74 -20.49
CA HIS A 504 -16.65 9.26 -20.49
C HIS A 504 -16.11 9.66 -21.86
N GLN A 505 -16.98 9.83 -22.86
CA GLN A 505 -16.56 10.07 -24.24
C GLN A 505 -15.67 11.32 -24.41
N SER A 506 -15.94 12.41 -23.67
CA SER A 506 -15.07 13.60 -23.67
C SER A 506 -13.64 13.29 -23.19
N GLU A 507 -13.51 12.50 -22.13
CA GLU A 507 -12.20 12.11 -21.58
C GLU A 507 -11.46 11.16 -22.53
N ILE A 508 -12.16 10.21 -23.14
CA ILE A 508 -11.64 9.30 -24.15
C ILE A 508 -11.05 10.08 -25.33
N LEU A 509 -11.78 11.07 -25.86
CA LEU A 509 -11.29 11.92 -26.96
C LEU A 509 -10.05 12.73 -26.58
N ASN A 510 -10.01 13.27 -25.35
CA ASN A 510 -8.84 13.98 -24.82
C ASN A 510 -7.61 13.07 -24.71
N ILE A 511 -7.79 11.84 -24.23
CA ILE A 511 -6.71 10.86 -24.09
C ILE A 511 -6.20 10.42 -25.46
N HIS A 512 -7.07 10.14 -26.43
CA HIS A 512 -6.66 9.85 -27.81
C HIS A 512 -5.83 10.98 -28.42
N SER A 513 -6.23 12.23 -28.20
CA SER A 513 -5.46 13.39 -28.63
C SER A 513 -4.07 13.45 -27.98
N ASN A 514 -3.96 13.09 -26.70
CA ASN A 514 -2.69 13.02 -25.98
C ASN A 514 -1.82 11.82 -26.45
N LEU A 515 -2.41 10.68 -26.76
CA LEU A 515 -1.71 9.53 -27.36
C LEU A 515 -1.09 9.91 -28.71
N ILE A 516 -1.89 10.51 -29.61
CA ILE A 516 -1.42 10.98 -30.93
C ILE A 516 -0.27 11.99 -30.78
N LEU A 517 -0.41 12.94 -29.86
CA LEU A 517 0.64 13.90 -29.54
C LEU A 517 1.92 13.22 -29.01
N THR A 518 1.79 12.17 -28.21
CA THR A 518 2.90 11.42 -27.62
C THR A 518 3.61 10.54 -28.65
N TYR A 519 2.86 9.79 -29.47
CA TYR A 519 3.42 9.04 -30.60
C TYR A 519 4.17 9.94 -31.59
N ARG A 520 3.66 11.14 -31.85
CA ARG A 520 4.40 12.14 -32.65
C ARG A 520 5.74 12.49 -32.02
N LYS A 521 5.80 12.69 -30.69
CA LYS A 521 7.06 13.00 -29.99
C LYS A 521 8.05 11.83 -29.98
N LEU A 522 7.54 10.60 -30.09
CA LEU A 522 8.31 9.37 -30.28
C LEU A 522 8.63 9.08 -31.76
N ASN A 523 8.23 9.95 -32.70
CA ASN A 523 8.38 9.77 -34.15
C ASN A 523 7.74 8.46 -34.70
N GLN A 524 6.63 8.02 -34.12
CA GLN A 524 5.89 6.81 -34.56
C GLN A 524 4.69 7.19 -35.44
N LEU A 525 4.94 7.49 -36.72
CA LEU A 525 3.91 7.95 -37.66
C LEU A 525 2.83 6.88 -37.93
N ASP A 526 3.21 5.61 -37.98
CA ASP A 526 2.27 4.48 -38.08
C ASP A 526 1.21 4.53 -36.99
N LYS A 527 1.64 4.70 -35.74
CA LYS A 527 0.74 4.76 -34.59
C LYS A 527 -0.10 6.03 -34.57
N VAL A 528 0.44 7.15 -35.02
CA VAL A 528 -0.32 8.39 -35.22
C VAL A 528 -1.46 8.19 -36.24
N LEU A 529 -1.17 7.56 -37.38
CA LEU A 529 -2.17 7.26 -38.42
C LEU A 529 -3.21 6.26 -37.92
N GLU A 530 -2.78 5.14 -37.33
CA GLU A 530 -3.64 4.11 -36.75
C GLU A 530 -4.65 4.75 -35.77
N LYS A 531 -4.16 5.50 -34.78
CA LYS A 531 -5.02 6.12 -33.76
C LYS A 531 -5.89 7.25 -34.29
N THR A 532 -5.42 8.01 -35.27
CA THR A 532 -6.24 9.05 -35.90
C THR A 532 -7.35 8.42 -36.73
N GLY A 533 -7.05 7.36 -37.49
CA GLY A 533 -8.01 6.60 -38.27
C GLY A 533 -9.08 5.94 -37.41
N GLU A 534 -8.70 5.31 -36.28
CA GLU A 534 -9.64 4.76 -35.30
C GLU A 534 -10.62 5.82 -34.79
N LEU A 535 -10.11 6.99 -34.40
CA LEU A 535 -10.91 8.05 -33.80
C LEU A 535 -11.93 8.66 -34.78
N LEU A 536 -11.51 8.83 -36.04
CA LEU A 536 -12.32 9.45 -37.10
C LEU A 536 -13.39 8.52 -37.69
N LYS A 537 -13.38 7.21 -37.39
CA LYS A 537 -14.35 6.23 -37.90
C LYS A 537 -15.67 6.17 -37.12
N GLY A 538 -15.75 6.72 -35.90
CA GLY A 538 -16.87 6.39 -34.99
C GLY A 538 -17.51 7.51 -34.17
N HIS A 539 -16.98 8.74 -34.15
CA HIS A 539 -17.40 9.74 -33.17
C HIS A 539 -17.52 11.16 -33.74
N THR A 540 -18.51 11.92 -33.25
CA THR A 540 -18.54 13.38 -33.39
C THR A 540 -17.45 13.98 -32.51
N ILE A 541 -16.37 14.46 -33.12
CA ILE A 541 -15.22 15.03 -32.40
C ILE A 541 -15.44 16.54 -32.23
N PRO A 542 -15.36 17.09 -31.01
CA PRO A 542 -15.38 18.54 -30.81
C PRO A 542 -14.27 19.22 -31.62
N GLU A 543 -14.58 20.36 -32.23
CA GLU A 543 -13.68 21.07 -33.15
C GLU A 543 -12.28 21.31 -32.56
N ALA A 544 -12.20 21.71 -31.29
CA ALA A 544 -10.92 21.96 -30.61
C ALA A 544 -10.03 20.70 -30.54
N ILE A 545 -10.63 19.52 -30.31
CA ILE A 545 -9.92 18.25 -30.25
C ILE A 545 -9.52 17.82 -31.67
N LEU A 546 -10.42 17.96 -32.65
CA LEU A 546 -10.15 17.65 -34.06
C LEU A 546 -8.99 18.49 -34.60
N LYS A 547 -8.98 19.79 -34.31
CA LYS A 547 -7.88 20.70 -34.65
C LYS A 547 -6.55 20.22 -34.07
N LYS A 548 -6.54 19.85 -32.78
CA LYS A 548 -5.33 19.32 -32.11
C LYS A 548 -4.86 18.00 -32.77
N ILE A 549 -5.77 17.10 -33.13
CA ILE A 549 -5.42 15.82 -33.79
C ILE A 549 -4.80 16.07 -35.16
N LEU A 550 -5.50 16.83 -36.02
CA LEU A 550 -5.05 17.10 -37.39
C LEU A 550 -3.72 17.85 -37.40
N PHE A 551 -3.53 18.82 -36.49
CA PHE A 551 -2.24 19.50 -36.33
C PHE A 551 -1.11 18.51 -36.02
N ASN A 552 -1.32 17.61 -35.06
CA ASN A 552 -0.30 16.64 -34.69
C ASN A 552 -0.05 15.60 -35.79
N LEU A 553 -1.09 15.19 -36.52
CA LEU A 553 -0.99 14.29 -37.67
C LEU A 553 -0.15 14.89 -38.80
N ILE A 554 -0.47 16.12 -39.23
CA ILE A 554 0.24 16.82 -40.31
C ILE A 554 1.68 17.12 -39.87
N ALA A 555 1.88 17.56 -38.63
CA ALA A 555 3.22 17.82 -38.10
C ALA A 555 4.06 16.54 -38.00
N ALA A 556 3.46 15.38 -37.68
CA ALA A 556 4.16 14.09 -37.68
C ALA A 556 4.62 13.74 -39.10
N GLY A 557 3.73 13.82 -40.10
CA GLY A 557 4.09 13.54 -41.49
C GLY A 557 5.14 14.51 -42.04
N ALA A 558 5.05 15.80 -41.71
CA ALA A 558 6.05 16.78 -42.08
C ALA A 558 7.41 16.54 -41.39
N ALA A 559 7.42 16.05 -40.14
CA ALA A 559 8.65 15.66 -39.45
C ALA A 559 9.26 14.40 -40.06
N THR A 560 8.46 13.39 -40.40
CA THR A 560 8.91 12.18 -41.11
C THR A 560 9.50 12.53 -42.48
N LEU A 561 8.87 13.44 -43.23
CA LEU A 561 9.43 13.99 -44.48
C LEU A 561 10.77 14.73 -44.30
N LYS A 562 11.06 15.25 -43.10
CA LYS A 562 12.34 15.92 -42.79
C LYS A 562 13.41 14.95 -42.27
N LEU A 563 13.02 13.94 -41.52
CA LEU A 563 13.93 12.98 -40.87
C LEU A 563 14.39 11.88 -41.83
N ASP A 564 13.50 11.39 -42.69
CA ASP A 564 13.79 10.24 -43.55
C ASP A 564 14.34 10.62 -44.93
N ALA A 565 14.69 11.90 -45.12
CA ALA A 565 15.19 12.50 -46.36
C ALA A 565 16.57 11.95 -46.76
N CYS A 566 16.91 10.72 -46.38
CA CYS A 566 17.94 9.94 -47.05
C CYS A 566 17.56 8.45 -47.27
N GLN A 567 16.54 7.87 -46.59
CA GLN A 567 16.32 6.41 -46.51
C GLN A 567 14.89 5.97 -46.07
N ALA A 568 13.79 6.50 -46.63
CA ALA A 568 12.45 6.05 -46.26
C ALA A 568 12.09 4.63 -46.78
N SER A 569 11.87 3.67 -45.87
CA SER A 569 11.36 2.33 -46.22
C SER A 569 9.97 2.37 -46.92
N LEU A 570 9.63 1.34 -47.71
CA LEU A 570 8.30 1.16 -48.35
C LEU A 570 7.12 1.47 -47.41
N ARG A 571 7.26 1.11 -46.13
CA ARG A 571 6.26 1.31 -45.08
C ARG A 571 5.97 2.79 -44.80
N VAL A 572 6.96 3.67 -44.92
CA VAL A 572 6.78 5.13 -44.73
C VAL A 572 6.00 5.73 -45.90
N GLN A 573 6.15 5.21 -47.11
CA GLN A 573 5.38 5.72 -48.26
C GLN A 573 3.92 5.31 -48.23
N GLU A 574 3.63 4.07 -47.84
CA GLU A 574 2.25 3.64 -47.58
C GLU A 574 1.59 4.53 -46.52
N GLN A 575 2.30 4.85 -45.44
CA GLN A 575 1.86 5.80 -44.41
C GLN A 575 1.63 7.21 -44.96
N MET A 576 2.51 7.70 -45.83
CA MET A 576 2.38 9.03 -46.44
C MET A 576 1.23 9.10 -47.44
N GLN A 577 0.91 8.00 -48.14
CA GLN A 577 -0.29 7.90 -48.98
C GLN A 577 -1.56 7.90 -48.13
N GLU A 578 -1.60 7.13 -47.04
CA GLU A 578 -2.72 7.13 -46.09
C GLU A 578 -2.92 8.53 -45.47
N LEU A 579 -1.83 9.17 -45.05
CA LEU A 579 -1.82 10.54 -44.54
C LEU A 579 -2.38 11.54 -45.57
N ALA A 580 -1.94 11.44 -46.83
CA ALA A 580 -2.43 12.31 -47.90
C ALA A 580 -3.94 12.12 -48.12
N GLY A 581 -4.42 10.87 -48.12
CA GLY A 581 -5.85 10.57 -48.22
C GLY A 581 -6.67 11.17 -47.07
N LEU A 582 -6.17 11.06 -45.83
CA LEU A 582 -6.77 11.69 -44.65
C LEU A 582 -6.78 13.22 -44.77
N CYS A 583 -5.66 13.82 -45.17
CA CYS A 583 -5.56 15.28 -45.31
C CYS A 583 -6.51 15.83 -46.39
N CYS A 584 -6.64 15.15 -47.54
CA CYS A 584 -7.60 15.53 -48.57
C CYS A 584 -9.05 15.49 -48.05
N LYS A 585 -9.40 14.51 -47.21
CA LYS A 585 -10.74 14.42 -46.61
C LYS A 585 -11.07 15.63 -45.71
N PHE A 586 -10.07 16.24 -45.08
CA PHE A 586 -10.23 17.39 -44.17
C PHE A 586 -9.68 18.70 -44.74
N GLU A 587 -9.42 18.78 -46.05
CA GLU A 587 -8.72 19.91 -46.68
C GLU A 587 -9.41 21.25 -46.44
N ALA A 588 -10.73 21.30 -46.63
CA ALA A 588 -11.53 22.50 -46.37
C ALA A 588 -11.41 22.98 -44.91
N PHE A 589 -11.53 22.06 -43.95
CA PHE A 589 -11.39 22.35 -42.52
C PHE A 589 -9.97 22.80 -42.16
N ILE A 590 -8.93 22.18 -42.74
CA ILE A 590 -7.54 22.57 -42.50
C ILE A 590 -7.28 23.97 -43.04
N HIS A 591 -7.78 24.31 -44.22
CA HIS A 591 -7.62 25.64 -44.80
C HIS A 591 -8.34 26.73 -44.02
N GLU A 592 -9.52 26.43 -43.49
CA GLU A 592 -10.31 27.38 -42.71
C GLU A 592 -9.75 27.56 -41.28
N CYS A 593 -9.46 26.47 -40.57
CA CYS A 593 -9.17 26.50 -39.14
C CYS A 593 -7.68 26.44 -38.79
N MET A 594 -6.78 26.09 -39.73
CA MET A 594 -5.33 25.88 -39.52
C MET A 594 -4.45 26.39 -40.69
N PRO A 595 -4.53 27.68 -41.06
CA PRO A 595 -3.81 28.22 -42.21
C PRO A 595 -2.28 28.06 -42.13
N GLU A 596 -1.72 27.98 -40.92
CA GLU A 596 -0.29 27.78 -40.65
C GLU A 596 0.24 26.43 -41.19
N LEU A 597 -0.62 25.41 -41.35
CA LEU A 597 -0.21 24.09 -41.85
C LEU A 597 -0.24 23.98 -43.38
N LYS A 598 -0.71 25.01 -44.08
CA LYS A 598 -0.88 25.00 -45.55
C LYS A 598 0.41 24.67 -46.29
N GLY A 599 1.55 25.17 -45.80
CA GLY A 599 2.86 24.90 -46.41
C GLY A 599 3.30 23.44 -46.30
N ASP A 600 3.00 22.77 -45.18
CA ASP A 600 3.36 21.38 -44.95
C ASP A 600 2.40 20.42 -45.67
N LEU A 601 1.11 20.77 -45.77
CA LEU A 601 0.12 20.06 -46.57
C LEU A 601 0.51 19.99 -48.06
N ILE A 602 0.95 21.11 -48.64
CA ILE A 602 1.37 21.19 -50.05
C ILE A 602 2.60 20.31 -50.32
N LYS A 603 3.53 20.19 -49.36
CA LYS A 603 4.71 19.32 -49.50
C LYS A 603 4.33 17.84 -49.53
N ILE A 604 3.42 17.43 -48.66
CA ILE A 604 2.88 16.06 -48.60
C ILE A 604 2.18 15.68 -49.92
N GLN A 605 1.39 16.59 -50.50
CA GLN A 605 0.67 16.36 -51.75
C GLN A 605 1.58 16.30 -53.01
N ARG A 606 2.71 17.03 -53.03
CA ARG A 606 3.62 17.07 -54.20
C ARG A 606 4.48 15.82 -54.38
N PHE A 607 4.86 15.15 -53.29
CA PHE A 607 5.72 13.97 -53.30
C PHE A 607 5.11 12.78 -54.09
N ASN A 608 3.79 12.56 -54.02
CA ASN A 608 3.16 11.37 -54.60
C ASN A 608 2.96 11.40 -56.13
N ASN A 609 2.99 12.56 -56.80
CA ASN A 609 2.48 12.66 -58.18
C ASN A 609 3.52 12.57 -59.31
N LYS A 610 4.83 12.69 -59.05
CA LYS A 610 5.85 12.88 -60.12
C LYS A 610 6.63 11.61 -60.50
N ILE A 611 6.77 10.66 -59.58
CA ILE A 611 7.59 9.46 -59.77
C ILE A 611 6.85 8.38 -60.60
N LEU A 612 5.54 8.24 -60.40
CA LEU A 612 4.70 7.25 -61.09
C LEU A 612 4.68 7.45 -62.62
N GLN A 613 4.74 8.69 -63.10
CA GLN A 613 4.68 8.99 -64.54
C GLN A 613 5.93 8.54 -65.34
N LEU A 614 7.11 8.48 -64.71
CA LEU A 614 8.36 8.10 -65.39
C LEU A 614 8.54 6.59 -65.50
N GLN A 615 8.08 5.85 -64.50
CA GLN A 615 8.16 4.39 -64.48
C GLN A 615 7.32 3.75 -65.60
N ASP A 616 6.13 4.28 -65.86
CA ASP A 616 5.22 3.73 -66.88
C ASP A 616 5.76 3.93 -68.30
N ARG A 617 6.48 5.03 -68.55
CA ARG A 617 7.18 5.25 -69.83
C ARG A 617 8.35 4.28 -70.03
N GLY A 618 9.11 3.95 -68.99
CA GLY A 618 10.19 2.96 -69.07
C GLY A 618 9.68 1.55 -69.42
N LYS A 619 8.55 1.14 -68.84
CA LYS A 619 7.89 -0.14 -69.14
C LYS A 619 7.45 -0.23 -70.61
N GLN A 620 6.87 0.85 -71.12
CA GLN A 620 6.47 0.93 -72.52
C GLN A 620 7.66 0.73 -73.46
N LYS A 621 8.79 1.42 -73.23
CA LYS A 621 9.99 1.29 -74.07
C LYS A 621 10.69 -0.05 -73.98
N PHE A 622 10.67 -0.69 -72.81
CA PHE A 622 11.20 -2.05 -72.65
C PHE A 622 10.41 -3.07 -73.48
N ALA A 623 9.08 -2.94 -73.53
CA ALA A 623 8.21 -3.81 -74.32
C ALA A 623 8.39 -3.62 -75.84
N GLU A 624 8.77 -2.42 -76.28
CA GLU A 624 9.10 -2.10 -77.69
C GLU A 624 10.47 -2.66 -78.14
N GLY A 625 11.24 -3.30 -77.25
CA GLY A 625 12.57 -3.84 -77.54
C GLY A 625 13.68 -2.78 -77.59
N LEU A 626 13.36 -1.52 -77.28
CA LEU A 626 14.29 -0.40 -77.26
C LEU A 626 15.01 -0.32 -75.89
N PHE A 627 15.84 -1.33 -75.62
CA PHE A 627 16.49 -1.51 -74.31
C PHE A 627 17.35 -0.31 -73.85
N PRO A 628 18.08 0.42 -74.72
CA PRO A 628 18.80 1.63 -74.30
C PRO A 628 17.88 2.77 -73.86
N ASP A 629 16.75 2.97 -74.55
CA ASP A 629 15.78 4.02 -74.19
C ASP A 629 15.04 3.66 -72.90
N ALA A 630 14.65 2.40 -72.75
CA ALA A 630 14.06 1.87 -71.52
C ALA A 630 15.00 2.04 -70.33
N LEU A 631 16.29 1.75 -70.53
CA LEU A 631 17.33 1.97 -69.53
C LEU A 631 17.40 3.44 -69.15
N GLY A 632 17.40 4.37 -70.12
CA GLY A 632 17.41 5.81 -69.86
C GLY A 632 16.21 6.31 -69.04
N PHE A 633 15.00 5.80 -69.30
CA PHE A 633 13.82 6.15 -68.50
C PHE A 633 13.85 5.53 -67.09
N TYR A 634 14.28 4.28 -66.94
CA TYR A 634 14.43 3.65 -65.63
C TYR A 634 15.54 4.28 -64.80
N GLU A 635 16.66 4.66 -65.41
CA GLU A 635 17.74 5.40 -64.76
C GLU A 635 17.29 6.82 -64.38
N ALA A 636 16.50 7.51 -65.21
CA ALA A 636 15.95 8.82 -64.87
C ALA A 636 14.92 8.73 -63.73
N ALA A 637 14.05 7.72 -63.73
CA ALA A 637 13.11 7.43 -62.66
C ALA A 637 13.85 7.03 -61.36
N LEU A 638 14.90 6.22 -61.48
CA LEU A 638 15.73 5.80 -60.36
C LEU A 638 16.54 6.98 -59.81
N LEU A 639 17.08 7.85 -60.67
CA LEU A 639 17.81 9.05 -60.29
C LEU A 639 16.90 10.06 -59.61
N LEU A 640 15.65 10.22 -60.04
CA LEU A 640 14.66 11.06 -59.36
C LEU A 640 14.23 10.46 -58.03
N ALA A 641 14.00 9.14 -57.95
CA ALA A 641 13.78 8.42 -56.70
C ALA A 641 15.02 8.39 -55.78
N GLN A 642 16.22 8.71 -56.30
CA GLN A 642 17.47 8.82 -55.55
C GLN A 642 17.86 10.26 -55.21
N LYS A 643 17.41 11.26 -55.99
CA LYS A 643 17.65 12.70 -55.80
C LYS A 643 16.60 13.36 -54.92
N GLU A 644 15.35 12.90 -55.01
CA GLU A 644 14.41 13.16 -53.92
C GLU A 644 14.92 12.33 -52.75
N GLU A 645 15.19 13.03 -51.67
CA GLU A 645 16.06 12.57 -50.61
C GLU A 645 15.49 11.30 -49.90
N HIS A 646 14.27 10.83 -50.21
CA HIS A 646 13.70 9.58 -49.71
C HIS A 646 13.68 8.46 -50.79
N ARG A 647 14.57 7.46 -50.68
CA ARG A 647 14.57 6.24 -51.53
C ARG A 647 13.35 5.36 -51.22
N ASP A 648 12.32 5.36 -52.05
CA ASP A 648 11.37 4.25 -52.11
C ASP A 648 12.14 2.95 -52.38
N GLU A 649 12.46 2.15 -51.36
CA GLU A 649 13.29 0.96 -51.56
C GLU A 649 12.62 -0.02 -52.51
N LEU A 650 11.31 -0.26 -52.42
CA LEU A 650 10.67 -1.24 -53.29
C LEU A 650 10.64 -0.76 -54.74
N LEU A 651 10.32 0.51 -54.97
CA LEU A 651 10.33 1.10 -56.31
C LEU A 651 11.75 1.23 -56.84
N ALA A 652 12.70 1.65 -56.02
CA ALA A 652 14.11 1.69 -56.39
C ALA A 652 14.60 0.28 -56.73
N LEU A 653 14.29 -0.74 -55.92
CA LEU A 653 14.64 -2.13 -56.18
C LEU A 653 13.92 -2.69 -57.41
N THR A 654 12.67 -2.29 -57.65
CA THR A 654 11.92 -2.66 -58.85
C THR A 654 12.55 -2.04 -60.08
N LEU A 655 12.94 -0.76 -60.00
CA LEU A 655 13.66 -0.05 -61.05
C LEU A 655 15.06 -0.65 -61.28
N LYS A 656 15.80 -0.99 -60.21
CA LYS A 656 17.10 -1.66 -60.27
C LYS A 656 16.98 -3.07 -60.84
N SER A 657 15.95 -3.83 -60.46
CA SER A 657 15.66 -5.15 -61.03
C SER A 657 15.38 -5.06 -62.53
N ASN A 658 14.61 -4.05 -62.96
CA ASN A 658 14.37 -3.77 -64.37
C ASN A 658 15.66 -3.33 -65.09
N ILE A 659 16.53 -2.54 -64.45
CA ILE A 659 17.86 -2.16 -64.98
C ILE A 659 18.76 -3.40 -65.13
N ILE A 660 18.83 -4.27 -64.14
CA ILE A 660 19.60 -5.54 -64.17
C ILE A 660 19.11 -6.44 -65.31
N LEU A 661 17.79 -6.59 -65.44
CA LEU A 661 17.18 -7.33 -66.54
C LEU A 661 17.53 -6.71 -67.91
N THR A 662 17.55 -5.39 -68.00
CA THR A 662 17.93 -4.67 -69.22
C THR A 662 19.41 -4.88 -69.57
N HIS A 663 20.32 -4.83 -68.59
CA HIS A 663 21.74 -5.15 -68.80
C HIS A 663 22.01 -6.60 -69.19
N ARG A 664 21.24 -7.56 -68.64
CA ARG A 664 21.28 -8.96 -69.07
C ARG A 664 20.94 -9.08 -70.56
N LYS A 665 19.88 -8.40 -71.02
CA LYS A 665 19.49 -8.39 -72.45
C LYS A 665 20.48 -7.68 -73.36
N LEU A 666 21.29 -6.77 -72.81
CA LEU A 666 22.41 -6.13 -73.50
C LEU A 666 23.73 -6.92 -73.43
N LEU A 667 23.74 -8.13 -72.85
CA LEU A 667 24.92 -8.99 -72.67
C LEU A 667 26.07 -8.33 -71.87
N GLN A 668 25.74 -7.65 -70.77
CA GLN A 668 26.71 -6.97 -69.89
C GLN A 668 26.73 -7.59 -68.47
N PRO A 669 27.29 -8.80 -68.28
CA PRO A 669 27.19 -9.55 -67.02
C PRO A 669 27.89 -8.85 -65.84
N GLU A 670 28.99 -8.14 -66.09
CA GLU A 670 29.73 -7.42 -65.04
C GLU A 670 28.88 -6.30 -64.42
N LYS A 671 28.18 -5.53 -65.25
CA LYS A 671 27.29 -4.46 -64.81
C LYS A 671 26.03 -5.02 -64.14
N ALA A 672 25.51 -6.14 -64.64
CA ALA A 672 24.39 -6.83 -64.02
C ALA A 672 24.73 -7.35 -62.61
N LEU A 673 25.91 -7.95 -62.42
CA LEU A 673 26.40 -8.42 -61.12
C LEU A 673 26.66 -7.27 -60.15
N MET A 674 27.37 -6.24 -60.59
CA MET A 674 27.67 -5.06 -59.78
C MET A 674 26.37 -4.38 -59.31
N MET A 675 25.40 -4.25 -60.21
CA MET A 675 24.11 -3.65 -59.90
C MET A 675 23.23 -4.56 -59.03
N ALA A 676 23.35 -5.88 -59.16
CA ALA A 676 22.65 -6.85 -58.31
C ALA A 676 23.20 -6.88 -56.89
N GLY A 677 24.53 -6.83 -56.71
CA GLY A 677 25.14 -6.70 -55.38
C GLY A 677 24.65 -5.44 -54.68
N LYS A 678 24.74 -4.29 -55.36
CA LYS A 678 24.21 -3.02 -54.84
C LYS A 678 22.70 -3.07 -54.57
N ALA A 679 21.92 -3.70 -55.46
CA ALA A 679 20.49 -3.85 -55.27
C ALA A 679 20.17 -4.73 -54.05
N LEU A 680 20.91 -5.82 -53.81
CA LEU A 680 20.66 -6.74 -52.70
C LEU A 680 21.12 -6.19 -51.35
N GLU A 681 22.21 -5.41 -51.34
CA GLU A 681 22.61 -4.60 -50.19
C GLU A 681 21.54 -3.56 -49.85
N ASP A 682 20.98 -2.90 -50.88
CA ASP A 682 19.86 -1.96 -50.74
C ASP A 682 18.49 -2.68 -50.54
N ALA A 683 18.42 -4.02 -50.53
CA ALA A 683 17.14 -4.76 -50.55
C ALA A 683 16.54 -5.11 -49.19
N GLY A 684 17.14 -4.68 -48.07
CA GLY A 684 16.61 -4.76 -46.71
C GLY A 684 15.56 -5.87 -46.47
N SER A 685 14.31 -5.47 -46.20
CA SER A 685 13.15 -6.35 -46.01
C SER A 685 12.27 -6.53 -47.26
N ALA A 686 12.80 -6.27 -48.46
CA ALA A 686 12.03 -6.33 -49.70
C ALA A 686 11.45 -7.72 -49.97
N SER A 687 10.38 -7.77 -50.78
CA SER A 687 9.64 -9.02 -51.04
C SER A 687 10.58 -10.10 -51.58
N ILE A 688 10.42 -11.31 -51.04
CA ILE A 688 11.18 -12.50 -51.40
C ILE A 688 11.22 -12.65 -52.93
N GLU A 689 10.10 -12.42 -53.61
CA GLU A 689 10.00 -12.61 -55.05
C GLU A 689 10.81 -11.61 -55.87
N LEU A 690 11.06 -10.42 -55.35
CA LEU A 690 11.92 -9.44 -55.99
C LEU A 690 13.40 -9.79 -55.82
N LYS A 691 13.80 -10.25 -54.62
CA LYS A 691 15.17 -10.75 -54.36
C LYS A 691 15.47 -11.99 -55.20
N LYS A 692 14.51 -12.92 -55.34
CA LYS A 692 14.62 -14.06 -56.27
C LYS A 692 14.89 -13.58 -57.70
N LYS A 693 14.11 -12.63 -58.21
CA LYS A 693 14.29 -12.09 -59.57
C LYS A 693 15.63 -11.39 -59.77
N ILE A 694 16.13 -10.65 -58.77
CA ILE A 694 17.43 -9.99 -58.83
C ILE A 694 18.55 -11.03 -58.88
N LEU A 695 18.57 -11.98 -57.94
CA LEU A 695 19.57 -13.04 -57.86
C LEU A 695 19.56 -13.93 -59.12
N PHE A 696 18.37 -14.35 -59.55
CA PHE A 696 18.21 -15.18 -60.74
C PHE A 696 18.76 -14.51 -62.00
N ASN A 697 18.44 -13.23 -62.24
CA ASN A 697 18.93 -12.53 -63.42
C ASN A 697 20.44 -12.25 -63.37
N ALA A 698 20.99 -12.02 -62.17
CA ALA A 698 22.42 -11.82 -61.98
C ALA A 698 23.23 -13.10 -62.23
N PHE A 699 22.87 -14.21 -61.57
CA PHE A 699 23.56 -15.49 -61.76
C PHE A 699 23.37 -16.04 -63.18
N LYS A 700 22.18 -15.90 -63.75
CA LYS A 700 21.93 -16.33 -65.12
C LYS A 700 22.73 -15.51 -66.14
N ALA A 701 22.98 -14.22 -65.92
CA ALA A 701 23.87 -13.44 -66.77
C ALA A 701 25.33 -13.94 -66.72
N VAL A 702 25.81 -14.44 -65.58
CA VAL A 702 27.15 -15.04 -65.44
C VAL A 702 27.21 -16.40 -66.12
N LEU A 703 26.21 -17.26 -65.88
CA LEU A 703 26.08 -18.59 -66.49
C LEU A 703 25.95 -18.54 -68.01
N GLU A 704 25.17 -17.58 -68.54
CA GLU A 704 25.01 -17.37 -70.00
C GLU A 704 26.32 -16.90 -70.67
N ASN A 705 27.33 -16.44 -69.92
CA ASN A 705 28.64 -15.99 -70.43
C ASN A 705 29.82 -16.88 -70.00
N LEU A 706 29.56 -17.96 -69.24
CA LEU A 706 30.60 -18.82 -68.65
C LEU A 706 31.45 -19.58 -69.70
N ALA A 707 30.94 -19.75 -70.92
CA ALA A 707 31.69 -20.33 -72.04
C ALA A 707 32.74 -19.38 -72.66
N VAL A 708 32.68 -18.08 -72.35
CA VAL A 708 33.54 -17.03 -72.91
C VAL A 708 34.52 -16.48 -71.87
N LEU A 709 34.29 -16.77 -70.58
CA LEU A 709 35.09 -16.29 -69.46
C LEU A 709 36.22 -17.28 -69.13
N ASP A 710 37.42 -16.74 -68.92
CA ASP A 710 38.57 -17.54 -68.47
C ASP A 710 38.29 -18.16 -67.08
N LYS A 711 38.77 -19.38 -66.83
CA LYS A 711 38.52 -20.14 -65.59
C LYS A 711 39.08 -19.45 -64.34
N ASP A 712 39.98 -18.49 -64.51
CA ASP A 712 40.54 -17.62 -63.47
C ASP A 712 39.84 -16.25 -63.35
N SER A 713 38.66 -16.07 -63.98
CA SER A 713 37.99 -14.76 -63.96
C SER A 713 37.50 -14.38 -62.56
N GLY A 714 37.87 -13.18 -62.12
CA GLY A 714 37.38 -12.58 -60.86
C GLY A 714 35.85 -12.48 -60.75
N LEU A 715 35.12 -12.70 -61.85
CA LEU A 715 33.66 -12.77 -61.91
C LEU A 715 33.08 -14.02 -61.20
N ILE A 716 33.78 -15.16 -61.26
CA ILE A 716 33.37 -16.37 -60.52
C ILE A 716 33.51 -16.11 -59.01
N ASN A 717 34.60 -15.48 -58.59
CA ASN A 717 34.80 -15.09 -57.19
C ASN A 717 33.74 -14.08 -56.72
N GLN A 718 33.35 -13.10 -57.55
CA GLN A 718 32.27 -12.17 -57.23
C GLN A 718 30.90 -12.86 -57.12
N ALA A 719 30.63 -13.86 -57.97
CA ALA A 719 29.42 -14.66 -57.89
C ALA A 719 29.39 -15.54 -56.62
N VAL A 720 30.51 -16.15 -56.24
CA VAL A 720 30.66 -16.92 -54.99
C VAL A 720 30.48 -16.03 -53.77
N ILE A 721 31.07 -14.84 -53.76
CA ILE A 721 30.89 -13.86 -52.67
C ILE A 721 29.42 -13.46 -52.55
N LEU A 722 28.77 -13.13 -53.66
CA LEU A 722 27.35 -12.76 -53.67
C LEU A 722 26.45 -13.93 -53.21
N TYR A 723 26.80 -15.17 -53.57
CA TYR A 723 26.11 -16.36 -53.07
C TYR A 723 26.26 -16.52 -51.55
N LEU A 724 27.49 -16.44 -51.03
CA LEU A 724 27.76 -16.59 -49.60
C LEU A 724 27.05 -15.52 -48.76
N GLN A 725 27.01 -14.28 -49.26
CA GLN A 725 26.30 -13.17 -48.61
C GLN A 725 24.78 -13.37 -48.53
N HIS A 726 24.18 -14.17 -49.43
CA HIS A 726 22.73 -14.37 -49.51
C HIS A 726 22.30 -15.84 -49.42
N ARG A 727 23.15 -16.71 -48.88
CA ARG A 727 23.00 -18.16 -48.84
C ARG A 727 21.68 -18.64 -48.22
N GLU A 728 21.32 -18.12 -47.05
CA GLU A 728 20.09 -18.54 -46.35
C GLU A 728 18.85 -18.25 -47.18
N PHE A 729 18.81 -17.08 -47.82
CA PHE A 729 17.71 -16.64 -48.68
C PHE A 729 17.58 -17.53 -49.91
N ILE A 730 18.70 -17.85 -50.56
CA ILE A 730 18.76 -18.68 -51.76
C ILE A 730 18.25 -20.10 -51.45
N HIS A 731 18.72 -20.72 -50.37
CA HIS A 731 18.31 -22.07 -50.00
C HIS A 731 16.82 -22.18 -49.66
N SER A 732 16.25 -21.18 -49.01
CA SER A 732 14.86 -21.22 -48.57
C SER A 732 13.84 -20.87 -49.64
N HIS A 733 14.26 -20.28 -50.76
CA HIS A 733 13.34 -19.65 -51.71
C HIS A 733 13.62 -19.96 -53.19
N LEU A 734 14.79 -20.48 -53.56
CA LEU A 734 15.13 -20.85 -54.95
C LEU A 734 15.21 -22.37 -55.18
N GLU A 735 14.57 -23.19 -54.33
CA GLU A 735 14.71 -24.67 -54.29
C GLU A 735 14.54 -25.40 -55.64
N HIS A 736 13.73 -24.91 -56.56
CA HIS A 736 13.53 -25.56 -57.86
C HIS A 736 14.57 -25.21 -58.93
N ASP A 737 15.16 -24.01 -58.88
CA ASP A 737 16.13 -23.52 -59.88
C ASP A 737 17.58 -23.60 -59.38
N TRP A 738 17.79 -23.65 -58.06
CA TRP A 738 19.09 -23.61 -57.39
C TRP A 738 19.94 -24.90 -57.52
N PRO A 739 19.39 -26.14 -57.50
CA PRO A 739 20.22 -27.34 -57.52
C PRO A 739 21.11 -27.48 -58.75
N ALA A 740 20.66 -26.99 -59.92
CA ALA A 740 21.46 -26.96 -61.14
C ALA A 740 22.61 -25.95 -61.05
N ILE A 741 22.32 -24.75 -60.53
CA ILE A 741 23.30 -23.66 -60.34
C ILE A 741 24.32 -24.02 -59.25
N ALA A 742 23.88 -24.67 -58.17
CA ALA A 742 24.70 -25.10 -57.04
C ALA A 742 25.65 -26.25 -57.37
N SER A 743 25.21 -27.20 -58.21
CA SER A 743 26.04 -28.32 -58.69
C SER A 743 27.23 -27.82 -59.52
N GLU A 744 26.99 -26.84 -60.40
CA GLU A 744 28.03 -26.21 -61.23
C GLU A 744 28.99 -25.33 -60.41
N LEU A 745 28.50 -24.61 -59.39
CA LEU A 745 29.33 -23.84 -58.45
C LEU A 745 30.16 -24.71 -57.49
N ALA A 746 29.60 -25.83 -57.01
CA ALA A 746 30.31 -26.76 -56.11
C ALA A 746 31.47 -27.48 -56.81
N SER A 747 31.33 -27.79 -58.11
CA SER A 747 32.42 -28.32 -58.92
C SER A 747 33.59 -27.34 -59.09
N ALA A 748 33.37 -26.04 -58.86
CA ALA A 748 34.38 -24.99 -59.03
C ALA A 748 35.17 -24.65 -57.75
N LEU A 749 34.72 -25.08 -56.54
CA LEU A 749 35.25 -24.59 -55.25
C LEU A 749 36.34 -25.46 -54.56
N GLY A 750 36.73 -26.62 -55.11
CA GLY A 750 37.91 -27.38 -54.65
C GLY A 750 37.81 -28.13 -53.29
N GLN A 751 38.86 -28.89 -52.92
CA GLN A 751 38.87 -29.94 -51.88
C GLN A 751 38.90 -29.43 -50.39
N PRO A 752 38.14 -30.02 -49.45
CA PRO A 752 38.03 -29.61 -48.03
C PRO A 752 39.33 -29.56 -47.22
N ASP A 753 40.36 -30.34 -47.57
CA ASP A 753 41.59 -30.42 -46.77
C ASP A 753 42.50 -29.20 -46.95
N LEU A 754 42.40 -28.50 -48.08
CA LEU A 754 43.08 -27.22 -48.29
C LEU A 754 42.54 -26.15 -47.34
N LEU A 755 41.21 -26.11 -47.17
CA LEU A 755 40.53 -25.18 -46.28
C LEU A 755 40.85 -25.45 -44.81
N LYS A 756 40.99 -26.73 -44.40
CA LYS A 756 41.41 -27.08 -43.02
C LYS A 756 42.81 -26.57 -42.72
N THR A 757 43.72 -26.72 -43.68
CA THR A 757 45.11 -26.24 -43.55
C THR A 757 45.14 -24.71 -43.47
N SER A 758 44.39 -24.02 -44.34
CA SER A 758 44.25 -22.57 -44.32
C SER A 758 43.62 -22.07 -43.01
N ALA A 759 42.55 -22.69 -42.52
CA ALA A 759 41.92 -22.34 -41.25
C ALA A 759 42.90 -22.41 -40.08
N LYS A 760 43.73 -23.47 -40.04
CA LYS A 760 44.77 -23.63 -39.03
C LYS A 760 45.86 -22.55 -39.14
N VAL A 761 46.36 -22.26 -40.34
CA VAL A 761 47.36 -21.21 -40.56
C VAL A 761 46.83 -19.85 -40.10
N HIS A 762 45.60 -19.49 -40.47
CA HIS A 762 44.98 -18.24 -40.03
C HIS A 762 44.78 -18.21 -38.51
N PHE A 763 44.39 -19.34 -37.92
CA PHE A 763 44.24 -19.45 -36.47
C PHE A 763 45.57 -19.23 -35.73
N ASP A 764 46.65 -19.89 -36.18
CA ASP A 764 47.99 -19.79 -35.59
C ASP A 764 48.59 -18.38 -35.76
N GLN A 765 48.20 -17.65 -36.83
CA GLN A 765 48.57 -16.26 -37.08
C GLN A 765 47.73 -15.24 -36.28
N GLY A 766 46.76 -15.68 -35.48
CA GLY A 766 45.85 -14.80 -34.74
C GLY A 766 44.77 -14.14 -35.60
N GLN A 767 44.61 -14.57 -36.85
CA GLN A 767 43.58 -14.11 -37.78
C GLN A 767 42.28 -14.88 -37.58
N PHE A 768 41.71 -14.80 -36.38
CA PHE A 768 40.59 -15.66 -35.95
C PHE A 768 39.33 -15.54 -36.82
N LYS A 769 39.06 -14.36 -37.38
CA LYS A 769 37.91 -14.16 -38.29
C LYS A 769 38.06 -14.94 -39.59
N LEU A 770 39.25 -14.88 -40.21
CA LEU A 770 39.56 -15.66 -41.41
C LEU A 770 39.56 -17.16 -41.13
N ALA A 771 40.07 -17.57 -39.96
CA ALA A 771 39.98 -18.97 -39.54
C ALA A 771 38.53 -19.45 -39.41
N LEU A 772 37.64 -18.62 -38.83
CA LEU A 772 36.20 -18.91 -38.72
C LEU A 772 35.52 -18.98 -40.09
N ASP A 773 35.86 -18.10 -41.02
CA ASP A 773 35.35 -18.14 -42.40
C ASP A 773 35.74 -19.47 -43.08
N CYS A 774 36.98 -19.91 -42.91
CA CYS A 774 37.44 -21.21 -43.40
C CYS A 774 36.70 -22.37 -42.71
N TYR A 775 36.53 -22.35 -41.38
CA TYR A 775 35.77 -23.39 -40.66
C TYR A 775 34.31 -23.46 -41.08
N GLY A 776 33.65 -22.31 -41.27
CA GLY A 776 32.28 -22.24 -41.77
C GLY A 776 32.16 -22.76 -43.21
N THR A 777 33.17 -22.50 -44.05
CA THR A 777 33.22 -23.00 -45.43
C THR A 777 33.44 -24.51 -45.47
N ILE A 778 34.26 -25.06 -44.58
CA ILE A 778 34.43 -26.53 -44.46
C ILE A 778 33.12 -27.20 -44.05
N LEU A 779 32.43 -26.68 -43.03
CA LEU A 779 31.13 -27.22 -42.60
C LEU A 779 30.07 -27.11 -43.70
N LEU A 780 30.10 -26.03 -44.49
CA LEU A 780 29.24 -25.84 -45.66
C LEU A 780 29.53 -26.86 -46.76
N VAL A 781 30.79 -27.07 -47.10
CA VAL A 781 31.20 -28.06 -48.11
C VAL A 781 30.83 -29.47 -47.65
N GLN A 782 31.00 -29.80 -46.36
CA GLN A 782 30.57 -31.07 -45.76
C GLN A 782 29.06 -31.26 -45.82
N LYS A 783 28.28 -30.20 -45.59
CA LYS A 783 26.82 -30.22 -45.71
C LYS A 783 26.36 -30.43 -47.16
N LEU A 784 26.98 -29.72 -48.11
CA LEU A 784 26.64 -29.81 -49.54
C LEU A 784 27.07 -31.15 -50.17
N SER A 785 28.09 -31.81 -49.64
CA SER A 785 28.54 -33.12 -50.09
C SER A 785 27.78 -34.29 -49.46
N GLY A 786 26.74 -34.04 -48.65
CA GLY A 786 25.94 -35.08 -47.99
C GLY A 786 26.67 -35.78 -46.83
N LEU A 787 27.80 -35.25 -46.37
CA LEU A 787 28.58 -35.77 -45.24
C LEU A 787 28.07 -35.22 -43.89
N GLU A 788 26.84 -34.70 -43.83
CA GLU A 788 26.25 -34.01 -42.67
C GLU A 788 26.15 -34.92 -41.41
N GLY A 789 26.31 -36.25 -41.56
CA GLY A 789 26.32 -37.24 -40.48
C GLY A 789 27.70 -37.67 -39.96
N ASP A 790 28.81 -37.20 -40.53
CA ASP A 790 30.15 -37.55 -40.02
C ASP A 790 30.53 -36.67 -38.82
N VAL A 791 29.95 -37.01 -37.67
CA VAL A 791 30.19 -36.32 -36.38
C VAL A 791 31.68 -36.33 -36.03
N VAL A 792 32.42 -37.38 -36.40
CA VAL A 792 33.85 -37.52 -36.11
C VAL A 792 34.66 -36.46 -36.86
N ALA A 793 34.30 -36.14 -38.11
CA ALA A 793 34.95 -35.10 -38.90
C ALA A 793 34.53 -33.66 -38.50
N ALA A 794 33.33 -33.46 -37.96
CA ALA A 794 32.80 -32.15 -37.59
C ALA A 794 33.25 -31.68 -36.19
N MET A 795 33.41 -32.59 -35.22
CA MET A 795 33.76 -32.23 -33.83
C MET A 795 35.07 -31.44 -33.67
N PRO A 796 36.18 -31.77 -34.37
CA PRO A 796 37.40 -30.98 -34.30
C PRO A 796 37.20 -29.54 -34.79
N ILE A 797 36.31 -29.33 -35.77
CA ILE A 797 36.00 -28.02 -36.33
C ILE A 797 35.23 -27.19 -35.31
N TYR A 798 34.16 -27.74 -34.73
CA TYR A 798 33.39 -27.05 -33.68
C TYR A 798 34.25 -26.69 -32.46
N ALA A 799 35.11 -27.60 -31.99
CA ALA A 799 36.00 -27.32 -30.86
C ALA A 799 37.00 -26.17 -31.15
N ASN A 800 37.44 -26.01 -32.40
CA ASN A 800 38.31 -24.91 -32.81
C ASN A 800 37.53 -23.61 -33.06
N MET A 801 36.30 -23.67 -33.55
CA MET A 801 35.41 -22.51 -33.67
C MET A 801 35.07 -21.92 -32.30
N VAL A 802 34.71 -22.76 -31.32
CA VAL A 802 34.48 -22.34 -29.92
C VAL A 802 35.71 -21.62 -29.35
N LEU A 803 36.91 -22.17 -29.60
CA LEU A 803 38.16 -21.53 -29.18
C LEU A 803 38.42 -20.20 -29.91
N ALA A 804 38.17 -20.13 -31.22
CA ALA A 804 38.34 -18.91 -32.03
C ALA A 804 37.38 -17.80 -31.58
N TYR A 805 36.10 -18.12 -31.37
CA TYR A 805 35.12 -17.17 -30.86
C TYR A 805 35.47 -16.68 -29.44
N ARG A 806 35.99 -17.56 -28.57
CA ARG A 806 36.51 -17.13 -27.26
C ARG A 806 37.65 -16.12 -27.42
N LYS A 807 38.61 -16.37 -28.31
CA LYS A 807 39.72 -15.44 -28.58
C LYS A 807 39.25 -14.09 -29.14
N LEU A 808 38.12 -14.06 -29.85
CA LEU A 808 37.45 -12.85 -30.30
C LEU A 808 36.52 -12.20 -29.24
N LYS A 809 36.44 -12.76 -28.02
CA LYS A 809 35.51 -12.34 -26.96
C LYS A 809 34.03 -12.37 -27.38
N ALA A 810 33.66 -13.24 -28.32
CA ALA A 810 32.29 -13.35 -28.86
C ALA A 810 31.47 -14.42 -28.11
N LEU A 811 31.06 -14.14 -26.86
CA LEU A 811 30.40 -15.13 -25.99
C LEU A 811 29.14 -15.75 -26.61
N GLU A 812 28.31 -14.96 -27.30
CA GLU A 812 27.09 -15.47 -27.92
C GLU A 812 27.37 -16.56 -28.96
N ASP A 813 28.38 -16.34 -29.80
CA ASP A 813 28.83 -17.32 -30.78
C ASP A 813 29.51 -18.52 -30.12
N VAL A 814 30.25 -18.32 -29.02
CA VAL A 814 30.79 -19.42 -28.20
C VAL A 814 29.66 -20.31 -27.69
N VAL A 815 28.61 -19.74 -27.08
CA VAL A 815 27.48 -20.48 -26.52
C VAL A 815 26.70 -21.21 -27.61
N LYS A 816 26.36 -20.53 -28.70
CA LYS A 816 25.64 -21.12 -29.85
C LYS A 816 26.43 -22.29 -30.44
N THR A 817 27.72 -22.08 -30.70
CA THR A 817 28.58 -23.11 -31.30
C THR A 817 28.78 -24.29 -30.34
N ALA A 818 28.94 -24.03 -29.04
CA ALA A 818 29.09 -25.08 -28.03
C ALA A 818 27.81 -25.91 -27.87
N ARG A 819 26.63 -25.28 -27.87
CA ARG A 819 25.33 -25.96 -27.85
C ARG A 819 25.19 -26.90 -29.04
N THR A 820 25.38 -26.38 -30.27
CA THR A 820 25.33 -27.20 -31.48
C THR A 820 26.30 -28.38 -31.43
N ALA A 821 27.50 -28.18 -30.88
CA ALA A 821 28.48 -29.25 -30.74
C ALA A 821 28.10 -30.29 -29.69
N LEU A 822 27.50 -29.88 -28.56
CA LEU A 822 27.15 -30.75 -27.44
C LEU A 822 25.82 -31.51 -27.67
N ASP A 823 24.96 -31.03 -28.57
CA ASP A 823 23.70 -31.69 -28.96
C ASP A 823 23.92 -33.01 -29.73
N PHE A 824 25.13 -33.30 -30.21
CA PHE A 824 25.52 -34.58 -30.82
C PHE A 824 25.70 -35.70 -29.76
N GLN A 825 24.68 -35.92 -28.92
CA GLN A 825 24.73 -36.82 -27.76
C GLN A 825 25.19 -38.24 -28.13
N GLY A 826 26.18 -38.76 -27.40
CA GLY A 826 26.68 -40.14 -27.51
C GLY A 826 27.80 -40.37 -28.54
N GLN A 827 28.19 -39.36 -29.32
CA GLN A 827 29.19 -39.50 -30.40
C GLN A 827 30.42 -38.58 -30.25
N ILE A 828 30.46 -37.74 -29.22
CA ILE A 828 31.55 -36.79 -28.99
C ILE A 828 32.68 -37.50 -28.22
N VAL A 829 33.88 -37.52 -28.80
CA VAL A 829 35.08 -37.99 -28.10
C VAL A 829 35.38 -37.05 -26.91
N ASP A 830 35.63 -37.61 -25.73
CA ASP A 830 35.82 -36.88 -24.47
C ASP A 830 36.83 -35.72 -24.56
N ASN A 831 37.90 -35.88 -25.35
CA ASN A 831 38.88 -34.80 -25.55
C ASN A 831 38.25 -33.53 -26.16
N TYR A 832 37.35 -33.67 -27.14
CA TYR A 832 36.66 -32.52 -27.74
C TYR A 832 35.59 -31.97 -26.82
N ARG A 833 34.86 -32.85 -26.11
CA ARG A 833 33.88 -32.45 -25.09
C ARG A 833 34.55 -31.61 -24.00
N LYS A 834 35.69 -32.07 -23.47
CA LYS A 834 36.52 -31.34 -22.51
C LYS A 834 36.97 -30.00 -23.07
N LYS A 835 37.48 -29.94 -24.31
CA LYS A 835 37.93 -28.70 -24.94
C LYS A 835 36.79 -27.68 -25.14
N ILE A 836 35.61 -28.12 -25.55
CA ILE A 836 34.43 -27.27 -25.75
C ILE A 836 33.97 -26.69 -24.41
N LEU A 837 33.71 -27.55 -23.42
CA LEU A 837 33.24 -27.13 -22.09
C LEU A 837 34.24 -26.21 -21.39
N PHE A 838 35.54 -26.51 -21.47
CA PHE A 838 36.58 -25.66 -20.89
C PHE A 838 36.54 -24.24 -21.45
N ASN A 839 36.43 -24.10 -22.78
CA ASN A 839 36.41 -22.79 -23.43
C ASN A 839 35.09 -22.06 -23.22
N LEU A 840 33.96 -22.78 -23.18
CA LEU A 840 32.65 -22.21 -22.86
C LEU A 840 32.62 -21.59 -21.45
N ILE A 841 33.01 -22.37 -20.44
CA ILE A 841 33.03 -21.92 -19.03
C ILE A 841 34.00 -20.75 -18.86
N SER A 842 35.20 -20.86 -19.45
CA SER A 842 36.19 -19.78 -19.38
C SER A 842 35.70 -18.49 -20.04
N ALA A 843 35.07 -18.57 -21.22
CA ALA A 843 34.55 -17.40 -21.92
C ALA A 843 33.44 -16.71 -21.12
N ALA A 844 32.55 -17.48 -20.50
CA ALA A 844 31.49 -16.95 -19.64
C ALA A 844 32.06 -16.24 -18.41
N ALA A 845 33.07 -16.83 -17.75
CA ALA A 845 33.74 -16.23 -16.59
C ALA A 845 34.49 -14.94 -16.97
N GLU A 846 35.19 -14.92 -18.12
CA GLU A 846 35.85 -13.73 -18.66
C GLU A 846 34.84 -12.61 -18.98
N ALA A 847 33.68 -12.95 -19.54
CA ALA A 847 32.61 -12.00 -19.83
C ALA A 847 31.98 -11.40 -18.57
N ILE A 848 31.72 -12.22 -17.54
CA ILE A 848 31.24 -11.75 -16.22
C ILE A 848 32.24 -10.77 -15.60
N LYS A 849 33.54 -11.07 -15.68
CA LYS A 849 34.60 -10.25 -15.07
C LYS A 849 34.84 -8.93 -15.81
N SER A 850 34.73 -8.93 -17.13
CA SER A 850 35.02 -7.74 -17.96
C SER A 850 33.88 -6.73 -17.99
N GLN A 851 32.62 -7.15 -17.80
CA GLN A 851 31.42 -6.30 -17.88
C GLN A 851 31.29 -5.51 -19.20
N GLU A 852 31.97 -5.93 -20.28
CA GLU A 852 31.96 -5.24 -21.59
C GLU A 852 30.65 -5.46 -22.38
N MET A 853 29.79 -6.39 -21.95
CA MET A 853 28.57 -6.81 -22.67
C MET A 853 27.31 -6.24 -22.01
N ASP A 854 26.27 -5.99 -22.82
CA ASP A 854 24.93 -5.65 -22.32
C ASP A 854 24.46 -6.64 -21.25
N SER A 855 23.96 -6.12 -20.13
CA SER A 855 23.67 -6.92 -18.94
C SER A 855 22.58 -7.96 -19.20
N ASN A 856 21.55 -7.63 -19.98
CA ASN A 856 20.46 -8.57 -20.28
C ASN A 856 20.94 -9.69 -21.21
N LYS A 857 21.76 -9.33 -22.21
CA LYS A 857 22.38 -10.29 -23.11
C LYS A 857 23.33 -11.23 -22.36
N LEU A 858 24.16 -10.69 -21.48
CA LEU A 858 25.08 -11.48 -20.65
C LEU A 858 24.30 -12.44 -19.73
N ILE A 859 23.21 -11.99 -19.09
CA ILE A 859 22.35 -12.84 -18.26
C ILE A 859 21.84 -14.05 -19.05
N LYS A 860 21.23 -13.80 -20.22
CA LYS A 860 20.68 -14.87 -21.06
C LYS A 860 21.76 -15.88 -21.47
N MET A 861 22.96 -15.40 -21.81
CA MET A 861 24.09 -16.27 -22.16
C MET A 861 24.60 -17.08 -20.97
N VAL A 862 24.68 -16.47 -19.78
CA VAL A 862 25.14 -17.15 -18.56
C VAL A 862 24.13 -18.21 -18.11
N GLU A 863 22.83 -17.94 -18.22
CA GLU A 863 21.76 -18.92 -17.96
C GLU A 863 21.87 -20.11 -18.92
N GLU A 864 22.12 -19.86 -20.21
CA GLU A 864 22.33 -20.91 -21.21
C GLU A 864 23.59 -21.74 -20.93
N VAL A 865 24.70 -21.09 -20.53
CA VAL A 865 25.93 -21.76 -20.08
C VAL A 865 25.66 -22.63 -18.85
N GLN A 866 24.86 -22.16 -17.90
CA GLN A 866 24.52 -22.92 -16.71
C GLN A 866 23.69 -24.15 -17.05
N THR A 867 22.74 -24.03 -17.97
CA THR A 867 21.98 -25.17 -18.51
C THR A 867 22.92 -26.20 -19.16
N LEU A 868 23.84 -25.77 -20.03
CA LEU A 868 24.86 -26.64 -20.64
C LEU A 868 25.76 -27.32 -19.60
N CYS A 869 26.13 -26.60 -18.54
CA CYS A 869 26.94 -27.16 -17.46
C CYS A 869 26.15 -28.20 -16.65
N ALA A 870 24.87 -27.94 -16.36
CA ALA A 870 24.02 -28.88 -15.63
C ALA A 870 23.79 -30.18 -16.42
N GLU A 871 23.61 -30.08 -17.74
CA GLU A 871 23.50 -31.24 -18.65
C GLU A 871 24.78 -32.09 -18.70
N ASN A 872 25.94 -31.52 -18.32
CA ASN A 872 27.24 -32.19 -18.36
C ASN A 872 27.91 -32.25 -16.96
N ASP A 873 27.14 -32.15 -15.87
CA ASP A 873 27.66 -31.97 -14.50
C ASP A 873 28.62 -33.08 -14.06
N GLU A 874 28.27 -34.35 -14.31
CA GLU A 874 29.12 -35.51 -13.97
C GLU A 874 30.47 -35.48 -14.72
N PHE A 875 30.44 -35.11 -16.00
CA PHE A 875 31.64 -34.99 -16.83
C PHE A 875 32.53 -33.83 -16.35
N ILE A 876 31.92 -32.68 -16.04
CA ILE A 876 32.64 -31.50 -15.54
C ILE A 876 33.32 -31.81 -14.20
N LYS A 877 32.61 -32.45 -13.26
CA LYS A 877 33.17 -32.85 -11.96
C LYS A 877 34.35 -33.80 -12.10
N THR A 878 34.32 -34.68 -13.10
CA THR A 878 35.36 -35.70 -13.30
C THR A 878 36.57 -35.17 -14.08
N HIS A 879 36.37 -34.27 -15.05
CA HIS A 879 37.39 -33.91 -16.02
C HIS A 879 37.81 -32.43 -16.04
N LEU A 880 37.12 -31.55 -15.30
CA LEU A 880 37.31 -30.09 -15.31
C LEU A 880 37.29 -29.49 -13.89
N GLU A 881 37.86 -30.20 -12.91
CA GLU A 881 37.93 -29.73 -11.51
C GLU A 881 38.64 -28.38 -11.38
N GLU A 882 39.57 -28.08 -12.29
CA GLU A 882 40.28 -26.80 -12.35
C GLU A 882 39.38 -25.57 -12.57
N LEU A 883 38.12 -25.74 -13.02
CA LEU A 883 37.18 -24.64 -13.31
C LEU A 883 36.13 -24.40 -12.20
N ASN A 884 36.31 -24.99 -11.02
CA ASN A 884 35.35 -24.85 -9.92
C ASN A 884 35.12 -23.39 -9.49
N LEU A 885 36.13 -22.52 -9.58
CA LEU A 885 35.98 -21.11 -9.23
C LEU A 885 35.12 -20.34 -10.27
N GLU A 886 35.34 -20.61 -11.55
CA GLU A 886 34.58 -20.05 -12.67
C GLU A 886 33.12 -20.49 -12.61
N LEU A 887 32.86 -21.78 -12.35
CA LEU A 887 31.51 -22.32 -12.17
C LEU A 887 30.78 -21.68 -10.99
N GLN A 888 31.47 -21.43 -9.88
CA GLN A 888 30.89 -20.68 -8.76
C GLN A 888 30.56 -19.23 -9.14
N ALA A 889 31.41 -18.56 -9.92
CA ALA A 889 31.15 -17.20 -10.38
C ALA A 889 29.93 -17.13 -11.32
N ILE A 890 29.83 -18.08 -12.27
CA ILE A 890 28.68 -18.26 -13.17
C ILE A 890 27.40 -18.51 -12.37
N GLY A 891 27.43 -19.46 -11.42
CA GLY A 891 26.27 -19.77 -10.58
C GLY A 891 25.80 -18.60 -9.70
N ARG A 892 26.73 -17.82 -9.15
CA ARG A 892 26.38 -16.59 -8.41
C ARG A 892 25.76 -15.54 -9.32
N PHE A 893 26.32 -15.35 -10.53
CA PHE A 893 25.78 -14.41 -11.51
C PHE A 893 24.41 -14.83 -12.04
N ALA A 894 24.13 -16.13 -12.15
CA ALA A 894 22.82 -16.59 -12.61
C ALA A 894 21.71 -16.34 -11.57
N LYS A 895 22.02 -16.41 -10.27
CA LYS A 895 21.05 -16.12 -9.21
C LYS A 895 20.70 -14.63 -9.17
N LYS A 896 19.50 -14.29 -9.65
CA LYS A 896 18.97 -12.90 -9.68
C LYS A 896 19.07 -12.21 -8.31
N THR A 897 18.79 -12.92 -7.22
CA THR A 897 18.89 -12.44 -5.84
C THR A 897 20.29 -11.91 -5.50
N LEU A 898 21.35 -12.66 -5.84
CA LEU A 898 22.73 -12.28 -5.58
C LEU A 898 23.21 -11.16 -6.51
N ARG A 899 22.80 -11.19 -7.79
CA ARG A 899 23.07 -10.06 -8.72
C ARG A 899 22.53 -8.74 -8.18
N LEU A 900 21.28 -8.74 -7.74
CA LEU A 900 20.66 -7.54 -7.17
C LEU A 900 21.35 -7.12 -5.88
N GLN A 901 21.77 -8.06 -5.03
CA GLN A 901 22.56 -7.72 -3.86
C GLN A 901 23.88 -7.04 -4.24
N ASP A 902 24.62 -7.56 -5.22
CA ASP A 902 25.92 -7.01 -5.63
C ASP A 902 25.77 -5.67 -6.36
N LEU A 903 24.77 -5.52 -7.22
CA LEU A 903 24.40 -4.24 -7.82
C LEU A 903 23.99 -3.22 -6.75
N GLY A 904 23.28 -3.67 -5.71
CA GLY A 904 22.95 -2.85 -4.56
C GLY A 904 24.20 -2.37 -3.82
N LYS A 905 25.18 -3.26 -3.58
CA LYS A 905 26.46 -2.89 -2.96
C LYS A 905 27.26 -1.91 -3.83
N GLN A 906 27.31 -2.12 -5.14
CA GLN A 906 27.98 -1.24 -6.09
C GLN A 906 27.31 0.15 -6.15
N SER A 907 25.98 0.18 -6.23
CA SER A 907 25.21 1.43 -6.21
C SER A 907 25.41 2.17 -4.89
N PHE A 908 25.46 1.43 -3.78
CA PHE A 908 25.72 1.99 -2.46
C PHE A 908 27.11 2.63 -2.38
N SER A 909 28.17 1.99 -2.91
CA SER A 909 29.53 2.54 -2.92
C SER A 909 29.67 3.76 -3.84
N GLN A 910 28.82 3.88 -4.86
CA GLN A 910 28.70 5.04 -5.73
C GLN A 910 27.82 6.16 -5.16
N ASN A 911 27.37 6.06 -3.89
CA ASN A 911 26.42 6.97 -3.24
C ASN A 911 25.04 7.05 -3.93
N ASN A 912 24.68 6.10 -4.80
CA ASN A 912 23.35 5.99 -5.38
C ASN A 912 22.43 5.18 -4.46
N PHE A 913 22.10 5.76 -3.31
CA PHE A 913 21.38 5.08 -2.24
C PHE A 913 19.94 4.67 -2.62
N LEU A 914 19.28 5.42 -3.51
CA LEU A 914 17.94 5.06 -3.98
C LEU A 914 17.96 3.78 -4.81
N LEU A 915 18.91 3.66 -5.76
CA LEU A 915 19.06 2.44 -6.54
C LEU A 915 19.54 1.28 -5.68
N ALA A 916 20.47 1.53 -4.75
CA ALA A 916 20.92 0.52 -3.79
C ALA A 916 19.76 -0.06 -2.98
N LEU A 917 18.88 0.82 -2.46
CA LEU A 917 17.71 0.41 -1.70
C LEU A 917 16.78 -0.46 -2.55
N GLN A 918 16.47 -0.03 -3.78
CA GLN A 918 15.64 -0.78 -4.71
C GLN A 918 16.19 -2.19 -4.97
N CYS A 919 17.49 -2.28 -5.24
CA CYS A 919 18.15 -3.55 -5.49
C CYS A 919 18.11 -4.46 -4.25
N PHE A 920 18.35 -3.93 -3.04
CA PHE A 920 18.28 -4.73 -1.83
C PHE A 920 16.85 -5.17 -1.47
N GLU A 921 15.84 -4.32 -1.67
CA GLU A 921 14.43 -4.66 -1.44
C GLU A 921 13.93 -5.71 -2.44
N GLU A 922 14.28 -5.59 -3.73
CA GLU A 922 13.94 -6.60 -4.74
C GLU A 922 14.67 -7.92 -4.47
N ALA A 923 15.95 -7.88 -4.09
CA ALA A 923 16.68 -9.06 -3.68
C ALA A 923 16.02 -9.73 -2.47
N LEU A 924 15.57 -8.96 -1.47
CA LEU A 924 14.92 -9.52 -0.29
C LEU A 924 13.60 -10.21 -0.66
N LEU A 925 12.78 -9.58 -1.50
CA LEU A 925 11.52 -10.14 -1.95
C LEU A 925 11.72 -11.47 -2.70
N LEU A 926 12.77 -11.57 -3.52
CA LEU A 926 13.11 -12.82 -4.19
C LEU A 926 13.60 -13.88 -3.20
N ALA A 927 14.47 -13.51 -2.25
CA ALA A 927 14.96 -14.43 -1.23
C ALA A 927 13.83 -15.00 -0.35
N GLU A 928 12.85 -14.17 0.01
CA GLU A 928 11.67 -14.59 0.79
C GLU A 928 10.71 -15.47 0.00
N ALA A 929 10.71 -15.39 -1.34
CA ALA A 929 9.89 -16.20 -2.23
C ALA A 929 10.52 -17.57 -2.57
N GLU A 930 11.80 -17.79 -2.26
CA GLU A 930 12.46 -19.08 -2.46
C GLU A 930 11.90 -20.14 -1.50
N THR A 931 11.66 -21.36 -2.00
CA THR A 931 11.12 -22.49 -1.21
C THR A 931 12.01 -22.86 -0.04
N THR A 932 13.33 -22.72 -0.22
CA THR A 932 14.35 -22.89 0.83
C THR A 932 14.93 -21.53 1.20
N ARG A 933 14.38 -20.89 2.23
CA ARG A 933 14.78 -19.54 2.66
C ARG A 933 16.22 -19.51 3.19
N ASP A 934 17.09 -18.78 2.51
CA ASP A 934 18.45 -18.46 2.99
C ASP A 934 18.38 -17.31 4.01
N ARG A 935 18.29 -17.67 5.29
CA ARG A 935 18.15 -16.71 6.40
C ARG A 935 19.39 -15.83 6.58
N GLU A 936 20.57 -16.29 6.20
CA GLU A 936 21.79 -15.49 6.30
C GLU A 936 21.77 -14.37 5.24
N LEU A 937 21.35 -14.70 4.02
CA LEU A 937 21.15 -13.74 2.94
C LEU A 937 20.07 -12.70 3.30
N GLU A 938 18.91 -13.14 3.77
CA GLU A 938 17.81 -12.25 4.22
C GLU A 938 18.32 -11.27 5.29
N SER A 939 19.04 -11.77 6.30
CA SER A 939 19.57 -10.94 7.38
C SER A 939 20.59 -9.91 6.88
N THR A 940 21.40 -10.29 5.89
CA THR A 940 22.36 -9.39 5.23
C THR A 940 21.64 -8.31 4.42
N LEU A 941 20.58 -8.68 3.68
CA LEU A 941 19.76 -7.76 2.91
C LEU A 941 19.04 -6.76 3.82
N HIS A 942 18.42 -7.21 4.92
CA HIS A 942 17.84 -6.32 5.91
C HIS A 942 18.86 -5.34 6.49
N SER A 943 20.05 -5.81 6.85
CA SER A 943 21.13 -4.92 7.33
C SER A 943 21.50 -3.85 6.29
N ASN A 944 21.58 -4.22 5.01
CA ASN A 944 21.88 -3.28 3.93
C ASN A 944 20.74 -2.28 3.69
N ILE A 945 19.48 -2.72 3.76
CA ILE A 945 18.29 -1.86 3.65
C ILE A 945 18.29 -0.82 4.79
N ILE A 946 18.50 -1.24 6.03
CA ILE A 946 18.56 -0.34 7.19
C ILE A 946 19.68 0.68 7.02
N LEU A 947 20.88 0.24 6.61
CA LEU A 947 21.99 1.13 6.34
C LEU A 947 21.69 2.13 5.21
N THR A 948 20.98 1.69 4.18
CA THR A 948 20.63 2.54 3.03
C THR A 948 19.59 3.59 3.39
N HIS A 949 18.56 3.23 4.19
CA HIS A 949 17.60 4.22 4.72
C HIS A 949 18.29 5.28 5.58
N ARG A 950 19.28 4.92 6.39
CA ARG A 950 20.08 5.91 7.14
C ARG A 950 20.79 6.89 6.20
N LYS A 951 21.45 6.38 5.14
CA LYS A 951 22.13 7.22 4.15
C LYS A 951 21.19 8.10 3.33
N LEU A 952 19.92 7.71 3.20
CA LEU A 952 18.86 8.52 2.59
C LEU A 952 18.25 9.58 3.53
N GLY A 953 18.75 9.71 4.77
CA GLY A 953 18.17 10.64 5.75
C GLY A 953 16.82 10.17 6.30
N GLN A 954 16.57 8.85 6.31
CA GLN A 954 15.33 8.23 6.81
C GLN A 954 15.59 7.34 8.05
N PRO A 955 16.16 7.88 9.14
CA PRO A 955 16.56 7.08 10.30
C PRO A 955 15.38 6.43 11.05
N GLU A 956 14.20 7.05 11.06
CA GLU A 956 13.01 6.46 11.69
C GLU A 956 12.63 5.14 11.02
N ARG A 957 12.58 5.12 9.68
CA ARG A 957 12.26 3.92 8.89
C ARG A 957 13.32 2.84 9.08
N ALA A 958 14.60 3.22 9.13
CA ALA A 958 15.71 2.31 9.42
C ALA A 958 15.53 1.63 10.79
N PHE A 959 15.19 2.38 11.84
CA PHE A 959 14.93 1.83 13.18
C PHE A 959 13.72 0.90 13.20
N LEU A 960 12.61 1.28 12.56
CA LEU A 960 11.40 0.45 12.51
C LEU A 960 11.65 -0.91 11.84
N ILE A 961 12.44 -0.93 10.77
CA ILE A 961 12.84 -2.18 10.09
C ILE A 961 13.73 -3.01 11.02
N ALA A 962 14.72 -2.40 11.68
CA ALA A 962 15.58 -3.11 12.64
C ALA A 962 14.76 -3.74 13.79
N ASN A 963 13.82 -2.98 14.37
CA ASN A 963 12.95 -3.45 15.43
C ASN A 963 12.04 -4.60 14.96
N ARG A 964 11.47 -4.51 13.76
CA ARG A 964 10.64 -5.59 13.19
C ARG A 964 11.44 -6.88 13.00
N VAL A 965 12.60 -6.79 12.35
CA VAL A 965 13.44 -7.96 12.00
C VAL A 965 14.00 -8.64 13.26
N LEU A 966 14.34 -7.88 14.30
CA LEU A 966 14.89 -8.43 15.55
C LEU A 966 13.84 -8.92 16.55
N ASN A 967 12.56 -8.61 16.31
CA ASN A 967 11.43 -9.13 17.08
C ASN A 967 10.79 -10.37 16.46
N ASP A 968 11.17 -10.74 15.23
CA ASP A 968 10.78 -12.01 14.65
C ASP A 968 11.42 -13.16 15.44
N GLU A 969 10.69 -14.26 15.68
CA GLU A 969 11.06 -15.33 16.61
C GLU A 969 12.23 -16.20 16.10
N HIS A 970 12.73 -15.94 14.91
CA HIS A 970 13.81 -16.71 14.30
C HIS A 970 15.19 -16.32 14.82
N ALA A 971 16.01 -17.33 15.14
CA ALA A 971 17.38 -17.13 15.56
C ALA A 971 18.24 -16.56 14.41
N LEU A 972 18.66 -15.30 14.53
CA LEU A 972 19.60 -14.66 13.61
C LEU A 972 21.06 -15.01 13.96
N PRO A 973 21.95 -15.17 12.97
CA PRO A 973 23.38 -15.28 13.22
C PRO A 973 23.89 -14.09 14.03
N VAL A 974 24.82 -14.34 14.98
CA VAL A 974 25.37 -13.30 15.89
C VAL A 974 25.90 -12.10 15.11
N ALA A 975 26.61 -12.33 14.01
CA ALA A 975 27.16 -11.26 13.17
C ALA A 975 26.06 -10.37 12.54
N ALA A 976 24.96 -10.97 12.07
CA ALA A 976 23.83 -10.23 11.52
C ALA A 976 23.10 -9.42 12.60
N LYS A 977 22.86 -10.04 13.76
CA LYS A 977 22.24 -9.39 14.92
C LYS A 977 23.05 -8.17 15.39
N LYS A 978 24.39 -8.27 15.43
CA LYS A 978 25.27 -7.13 15.73
C LYS A 978 25.07 -5.97 14.74
N LYS A 979 25.10 -6.23 13.43
CA LYS A 979 24.94 -5.20 12.40
C LYS A 979 23.58 -4.52 12.45
N LEU A 980 22.51 -5.30 12.64
CA LEU A 980 21.13 -4.80 12.73
C LEU A 980 20.95 -3.89 13.95
N LEU A 981 21.40 -4.32 15.14
CA LEU A 981 21.35 -3.51 16.35
C LEU A 981 22.18 -2.23 16.22
N PHE A 982 23.43 -2.36 15.74
CA PHE A 982 24.31 -1.21 15.54
C PHE A 982 23.68 -0.16 14.62
N ASN A 983 23.19 -0.60 13.44
CA ASN A 983 22.57 0.30 12.49
C ASN A 983 21.25 0.89 13.01
N GLY A 984 20.43 0.10 13.72
CA GLY A 984 19.18 0.58 14.32
C GLY A 984 19.41 1.71 15.34
N PHE A 985 20.34 1.54 16.28
CA PHE A 985 20.66 2.58 17.27
C PHE A 985 21.40 3.78 16.67
N LYS A 986 22.24 3.56 15.66
CA LYS A 986 22.87 4.66 14.94
C LYS A 986 21.84 5.50 14.18
N ALA A 987 20.78 4.88 13.67
CA ALA A 987 19.64 5.61 13.10
C ALA A 987 18.94 6.47 14.16
N VAL A 988 18.65 5.94 15.35
CA VAL A 988 18.05 6.71 16.46
C VAL A 988 18.93 7.91 16.82
N SER A 989 20.24 7.71 16.90
CA SER A 989 21.24 8.76 17.15
C SER A 989 21.19 9.87 16.07
N GLU A 990 21.13 9.50 14.80
CA GLU A 990 21.00 10.45 13.67
C GLU A 990 19.66 11.19 13.69
N LEU A 991 18.57 10.52 14.08
CA LEU A 991 17.26 11.16 14.22
C LEU A 991 17.23 12.22 15.32
N ILE A 992 17.90 11.96 16.45
CA ILE A 992 18.07 12.94 17.54
C ILE A 992 18.81 14.17 17.02
N ASP A 993 19.89 13.98 16.28
CA ASP A 993 20.68 15.09 15.72
C ASP A 993 19.85 15.94 14.74
N LEU A 994 18.98 15.29 13.93
CA LEU A 994 18.13 15.96 12.94
C LEU A 994 16.98 16.76 13.56
N GLN A 995 16.37 16.29 14.66
CA GLN A 995 15.13 16.87 15.21
C GLN A 995 15.35 17.82 16.40
N GLN A 996 16.57 17.99 16.90
CA GLN A 996 16.99 19.03 17.87
C GLN A 996 15.92 19.49 18.89
N GLY A 997 15.33 18.55 19.65
CA GLY A 997 14.38 18.86 20.72
C GLY A 997 12.89 18.78 20.34
N THR A 998 12.53 18.63 19.07
CA THR A 998 11.15 18.33 18.64
C THR A 998 10.88 16.83 18.50
N LEU A 999 11.84 15.98 18.89
CA LEU A 999 11.72 14.54 18.76
C LEU A 999 10.61 13.99 19.66
N ASP A 1000 9.74 13.19 19.07
CA ASP A 1000 8.67 12.52 19.79
C ASP A 1000 9.25 11.59 20.88
N LYS A 1001 8.98 11.92 22.14
CA LYS A 1001 9.39 11.11 23.29
C LYS A 1001 8.84 9.69 23.22
N THR A 1002 7.69 9.45 22.57
CA THR A 1002 7.17 8.09 22.42
C THR A 1002 8.06 7.23 21.52
N PHE A 1003 8.70 7.82 20.51
CA PHE A 1003 9.69 7.14 19.68
C PHE A 1003 10.95 6.78 20.50
N LEU A 1004 11.47 7.72 21.29
CA LEU A 1004 12.62 7.47 22.18
C LEU A 1004 12.32 6.38 23.21
N ARG A 1005 11.10 6.34 23.76
CA ARG A 1005 10.66 5.25 24.64
C ARG A 1005 10.71 3.91 23.92
N LYS A 1006 10.19 3.82 22.68
CA LYS A 1006 10.26 2.58 21.87
C LYS A 1006 11.72 2.15 21.63
N ALA A 1007 12.60 3.08 21.26
CA ALA A 1007 14.03 2.81 21.09
C ALA A 1007 14.69 2.31 22.38
N THR A 1008 14.30 2.86 23.52
CA THR A 1008 14.83 2.48 24.82
C THR A 1008 14.33 1.10 25.27
N HIS A 1009 13.05 0.79 25.06
CA HIS A 1009 12.53 -0.56 25.30
C HIS A 1009 13.20 -1.60 24.40
N PHE A 1010 13.45 -1.24 23.14
CA PHE A 1010 14.20 -2.06 22.20
C PHE A 1010 15.64 -2.31 22.68
N TYR A 1011 16.30 -1.31 23.26
CA TYR A 1011 17.59 -1.48 23.92
C TYR A 1011 17.52 -2.49 25.06
N PHE A 1012 16.57 -2.33 26.00
CA PHE A 1012 16.46 -3.23 27.15
C PHE A 1012 16.14 -4.68 26.76
N ARG A 1013 15.31 -4.88 25.73
CA ARG A 1013 15.02 -6.22 25.19
C ARG A 1013 16.28 -6.94 24.70
N HIS A 1014 17.27 -6.20 24.24
CA HIS A 1014 18.52 -6.73 23.72
C HIS A 1014 19.73 -6.42 24.61
N LEU A 1015 19.51 -6.00 25.87
CA LEU A 1015 20.54 -5.49 26.76
C LEU A 1015 21.71 -6.46 26.92
N LEU A 1016 21.43 -7.72 27.28
CA LEU A 1016 22.47 -8.73 27.49
C LEU A 1016 23.36 -8.92 26.25
N PHE A 1017 22.75 -8.91 25.06
CA PHE A 1017 23.49 -9.05 23.81
C PHE A 1017 24.29 -7.78 23.48
N ILE A 1018 23.71 -6.61 23.72
CA ILE A 1018 24.37 -5.32 23.51
C ILE A 1018 25.57 -5.19 24.45
N ASP A 1019 25.42 -5.52 25.72
CA ASP A 1019 26.50 -5.47 26.71
C ASP A 1019 27.64 -6.42 26.35
N GLN A 1020 27.30 -7.63 25.87
CA GLN A 1020 28.29 -8.62 25.47
C GLN A 1020 29.07 -8.23 24.19
N TYR A 1021 28.43 -7.54 23.24
CA TYR A 1021 28.98 -7.42 21.88
C TYR A 1021 29.08 -6.02 21.28
N LEU A 1022 28.39 -5.02 21.83
CA LEU A 1022 28.21 -3.68 21.24
C LEU A 1022 28.34 -2.53 22.26
N ALA A 1023 28.69 -2.81 23.52
CA ALA A 1023 28.70 -1.81 24.60
C ALA A 1023 29.60 -0.60 24.30
N GLN A 1024 30.73 -0.84 23.64
CA GLN A 1024 31.68 0.20 23.22
C GLN A 1024 31.15 0.94 21.98
N ASP A 1025 30.66 0.21 20.97
CA ASP A 1025 30.21 0.75 19.69
C ASP A 1025 28.96 1.65 19.80
N LEU A 1026 28.11 1.38 20.79
CA LEU A 1026 26.86 2.13 21.00
C LEU A 1026 26.97 3.24 22.05
N GLY A 1027 28.15 3.44 22.67
CA GLY A 1027 28.34 4.42 23.75
C GLY A 1027 27.83 5.82 23.41
N ASP A 1028 28.21 6.35 22.26
CA ASP A 1028 27.80 7.68 21.80
C ASP A 1028 26.30 7.76 21.47
N CYS A 1029 25.73 6.69 20.89
CA CYS A 1029 24.31 6.63 20.56
C CYS A 1029 23.46 6.67 21.84
N LEU A 1030 23.86 5.90 22.85
CA LEU A 1030 23.20 5.87 24.15
C LEU A 1030 23.37 7.20 24.89
N ALA A 1031 24.55 7.84 24.81
CA ALA A 1031 24.76 9.17 25.38
C ALA A 1031 23.82 10.22 24.78
N LYS A 1032 23.62 10.21 23.45
CA LYS A 1032 22.66 11.10 22.78
C LYS A 1032 21.21 10.79 23.13
N MET A 1033 20.83 9.52 23.19
CA MET A 1033 19.49 9.12 23.66
C MET A 1033 19.22 9.62 25.08
N ARG A 1034 20.20 9.51 25.98
CA ARG A 1034 20.10 10.07 27.33
C ARG A 1034 19.93 11.59 27.30
N ALA A 1035 20.78 12.30 26.56
CA ALA A 1035 20.68 13.75 26.44
C ALA A 1035 19.32 14.21 25.89
N ALA A 1036 18.76 13.49 24.92
CA ALA A 1036 17.46 13.80 24.31
C ALA A 1036 16.25 13.53 25.23
N LEU A 1037 16.33 12.47 26.05
CA LEU A 1037 15.32 12.18 27.07
C LEU A 1037 15.37 13.19 28.23
N GLY A 1038 16.53 13.79 28.47
CA GLY A 1038 16.76 14.84 29.47
C GLY A 1038 17.51 14.32 30.70
N ASP A 1039 17.39 15.04 31.80
CA ASP A 1039 18.00 14.69 33.07
C ASP A 1039 16.98 13.95 33.98
N PRO A 1040 17.33 12.78 34.57
CA PRO A 1040 16.43 12.04 35.45
C PRO A 1040 15.89 12.88 36.61
N GLN A 1041 16.71 13.76 37.19
CA GLN A 1041 16.29 14.58 38.33
C GLN A 1041 15.25 15.62 37.92
N THR A 1042 15.46 16.28 36.79
CA THR A 1042 14.51 17.23 36.21
C THR A 1042 13.16 16.58 35.92
N LEU A 1043 13.17 15.37 35.33
CA LEU A 1043 11.93 14.61 35.07
C LEU A 1043 11.24 14.18 36.38
N ARG A 1044 12.01 13.78 37.40
CA ARG A 1044 11.46 13.52 38.74
C ARG A 1044 10.77 14.75 39.33
N ASP A 1045 11.37 15.93 39.19
CA ASP A 1045 10.83 17.18 39.73
C ASP A 1045 9.57 17.63 38.98
N ILE A 1046 9.55 17.48 37.65
CA ILE A 1046 8.34 17.68 36.84
C ILE A 1046 7.26 16.68 37.24
N GLY A 1047 7.61 15.39 37.38
CA GLY A 1047 6.70 14.34 37.81
C GLY A 1047 6.09 14.64 39.19
N LYS A 1048 6.91 15.11 40.13
CA LYS A 1048 6.47 15.55 41.47
C LYS A 1048 5.50 16.72 41.41
N ASN A 1049 5.79 17.72 40.57
CA ASN A 1049 4.92 18.89 40.38
C ASN A 1049 3.58 18.48 39.72
N CYS A 1050 3.62 17.60 38.72
CA CYS A 1050 2.41 17.06 38.09
C CYS A 1050 1.57 16.25 39.09
N PHE A 1051 2.23 15.44 39.93
CA PHE A 1051 1.57 14.68 40.99
C PHE A 1051 0.87 15.60 42.00
N ALA A 1052 1.52 16.68 42.43
CA ALA A 1052 0.93 17.68 43.32
C ALA A 1052 -0.29 18.38 42.69
N GLN A 1053 -0.30 18.55 41.37
CA GLN A 1053 -1.44 19.08 40.60
C GLN A 1053 -2.52 18.03 40.29
N SER A 1054 -2.41 16.80 40.81
CA SER A 1054 -3.30 15.67 40.50
C SER A 1054 -3.37 15.29 39.01
N LYS A 1055 -2.30 15.58 38.24
CA LYS A 1055 -2.12 15.16 36.84
C LYS A 1055 -1.35 13.85 36.80
N PHE A 1056 -1.97 12.76 37.25
CA PHE A 1056 -1.29 11.49 37.54
C PHE A 1056 -0.73 10.80 36.31
N GLU A 1057 -1.38 10.90 35.15
CA GLU A 1057 -0.94 10.32 33.89
C GLU A 1057 0.32 11.03 33.35
N LEU A 1058 0.37 12.36 33.47
CA LEU A 1058 1.55 13.13 33.11
C LEU A 1058 2.70 12.87 34.10
N ALA A 1059 2.40 12.75 35.39
CA ALA A 1059 3.38 12.36 36.40
C ALA A 1059 3.95 10.97 36.09
N LEU A 1060 3.08 10.00 35.76
CA LEU A 1060 3.46 8.65 35.37
C LEU A 1060 4.45 8.67 34.20
N ALA A 1061 4.11 9.35 33.11
CA ALA A 1061 4.98 9.43 31.93
C ALA A 1061 6.36 10.03 32.25
N ASN A 1062 6.43 11.06 33.10
CA ASN A 1062 7.70 11.67 33.49
C ASN A 1062 8.55 10.75 34.39
N TYR A 1063 7.93 10.03 35.32
CA TYR A 1063 8.66 9.09 36.17
C TYR A 1063 9.08 7.82 35.41
N GLU A 1064 8.31 7.36 34.42
CA GLU A 1064 8.71 6.30 33.50
C GLU A 1064 9.93 6.72 32.68
N ASP A 1065 9.93 7.95 32.14
CA ASP A 1065 11.09 8.51 31.44
C ASP A 1065 12.32 8.63 32.37
N ALA A 1066 12.12 9.08 33.60
CA ALA A 1066 13.18 9.15 34.60
C ALA A 1066 13.75 7.76 34.93
N LEU A 1067 12.89 6.74 35.06
CA LEU A 1067 13.31 5.36 35.32
C LEU A 1067 14.10 4.79 34.14
N LEU A 1068 13.62 5.00 32.92
CA LEU A 1068 14.30 4.57 31.70
C LEU A 1068 15.69 5.21 31.60
N LEU A 1069 15.81 6.51 31.85
CA LEU A 1069 17.10 7.20 31.87
C LEU A 1069 18.03 6.70 32.96
N GLN A 1070 17.50 6.46 34.17
CA GLN A 1070 18.26 5.92 35.28
C GLN A 1070 18.85 4.56 34.94
N ARG A 1071 18.04 3.67 34.33
CA ARG A 1071 18.48 2.34 33.87
C ARG A 1071 19.43 2.39 32.68
N LEU A 1072 19.34 3.43 31.85
CA LEU A 1072 20.29 3.67 30.76
C LEU A 1072 21.65 4.13 31.29
N SER A 1073 21.75 4.67 32.51
CA SER A 1073 23.01 5.15 33.09
C SER A 1073 24.03 4.02 33.28
N ARG A 1074 25.32 4.29 32.99
CA ARG A 1074 26.40 3.33 33.24
C ARG A 1074 26.66 3.12 34.73
N THR A 1075 26.42 4.14 35.55
CA THR A 1075 26.49 4.04 37.00
C THR A 1075 25.10 3.75 37.52
N LYS A 1076 24.86 2.51 37.95
CA LYS A 1076 23.64 2.14 38.66
C LYS A 1076 23.63 2.83 40.02
N ASP A 1077 22.97 3.99 40.09
CA ASP A 1077 22.56 4.54 41.38
C ASP A 1077 21.23 3.87 41.75
N HIS A 1078 21.36 2.75 42.46
CA HIS A 1078 20.26 1.90 42.88
C HIS A 1078 19.27 2.67 43.78
N GLU A 1079 19.74 3.66 44.57
CA GLU A 1079 18.87 4.46 45.42
C GLU A 1079 18.04 5.45 44.61
N ALA A 1080 18.65 6.11 43.63
CA ALA A 1080 17.93 6.97 42.70
C ALA A 1080 16.86 6.18 41.92
N GLU A 1081 17.18 4.97 41.47
CA GLU A 1081 16.24 4.08 40.78
C GLU A 1081 15.09 3.66 41.70
N ALA A 1082 15.41 3.16 42.89
CA ALA A 1082 14.43 2.76 43.88
C ALA A 1082 13.52 3.93 44.29
N SER A 1083 14.06 5.15 44.40
CA SER A 1083 13.30 6.36 44.69
C SER A 1083 12.31 6.72 43.57
N ILE A 1084 12.70 6.54 42.30
CA ILE A 1084 11.78 6.69 41.15
C ILE A 1084 10.68 5.64 41.20
N VAL A 1085 11.04 4.37 41.41
CA VAL A 1085 10.09 3.26 41.52
C VAL A 1085 9.11 3.48 42.69
N ALA A 1086 9.58 4.00 43.83
CA ALA A 1086 8.71 4.35 44.94
C ALA A 1086 7.65 5.39 44.55
N ASN A 1087 8.01 6.40 43.75
CA ASN A 1087 7.04 7.40 43.27
C ASN A 1087 6.09 6.82 42.20
N LEU A 1088 6.58 5.96 41.30
CA LEU A 1088 5.74 5.23 40.35
C LEU A 1088 4.70 4.38 41.06
N ILE A 1089 5.08 3.66 42.11
CA ILE A 1089 4.17 2.85 42.92
C ILE A 1089 3.11 3.71 43.61
N ILE A 1090 3.48 4.89 44.11
CA ILE A 1090 2.50 5.85 44.65
C ILE A 1090 1.50 6.27 43.57
N ILE A 1091 1.97 6.54 42.35
CA ILE A 1091 1.11 6.91 41.22
C ILE A 1091 0.21 5.74 40.81
N TYR A 1092 0.75 4.52 40.69
CA TYR A 1092 -0.02 3.32 40.40
C TYR A 1092 -1.10 3.05 41.44
N ARG A 1093 -0.82 3.30 42.72
CA ARG A 1093 -1.84 3.27 43.77
C ARG A 1093 -2.93 4.32 43.56
N LYS A 1094 -2.57 5.54 43.15
CA LYS A 1094 -3.56 6.61 42.84
C LYS A 1094 -4.37 6.33 41.58
N LEU A 1095 -3.80 5.61 40.62
CA LEU A 1095 -4.44 5.19 39.38
C LEU A 1095 -5.14 3.81 39.48
N HIS A 1096 -5.12 3.18 40.67
CA HIS A 1096 -5.70 1.84 40.90
C HIS A 1096 -5.16 0.75 39.98
N CYS A 1097 -3.85 0.76 39.70
CA CYS A 1097 -3.16 -0.25 38.88
C CYS A 1097 -1.93 -0.87 39.58
N PRO A 1098 -2.09 -1.48 40.78
CA PRO A 1098 -0.98 -1.95 41.61
C PRO A 1098 -0.14 -3.08 41.02
N SER A 1099 -0.69 -3.88 40.10
CA SER A 1099 0.02 -5.03 39.51
C SER A 1099 1.35 -4.63 38.85
N LEU A 1100 1.38 -3.48 38.16
CA LEU A 1100 2.60 -2.93 37.57
C LEU A 1100 3.63 -2.50 38.63
N GLY A 1101 3.15 -2.04 39.79
CA GLY A 1101 3.98 -1.65 40.92
C GLY A 1101 4.66 -2.84 41.59
N PHE A 1102 4.00 -4.00 41.67
CA PHE A 1102 4.57 -5.21 42.27
C PHE A 1102 5.77 -5.73 41.48
N THR A 1103 5.68 -5.81 40.15
CA THR A 1103 6.82 -6.27 39.31
C THR A 1103 8.05 -5.37 39.50
N LEU A 1104 7.88 -4.04 39.45
CA LEU A 1104 8.98 -3.10 39.68
C LEU A 1104 9.55 -3.20 41.10
N ALA A 1105 8.70 -3.42 42.10
CA ALA A 1105 9.16 -3.54 43.47
C ALA A 1105 9.94 -4.83 43.72
N GLU A 1106 9.54 -5.95 43.10
CA GLU A 1106 10.31 -7.19 43.20
C GLU A 1106 11.70 -7.04 42.59
N GLU A 1107 11.82 -6.38 41.44
CA GLU A 1107 13.11 -6.08 40.81
C GLU A 1107 14.03 -5.31 41.77
N ILE A 1108 13.52 -4.28 42.44
CA ILE A 1108 14.32 -3.42 43.32
C ILE A 1108 14.59 -4.08 44.68
N LEU A 1109 13.59 -4.72 45.29
CA LEU A 1109 13.67 -5.19 46.68
C LEU A 1109 14.43 -6.52 46.84
N ASN A 1110 14.61 -7.28 45.77
CA ASN A 1110 15.38 -8.54 45.78
C ASN A 1110 16.90 -8.31 45.91
N GLU A 1111 17.39 -7.10 45.63
CA GLU A 1111 18.79 -6.72 45.86
C GLU A 1111 18.92 -6.14 47.30
N GLU A 1112 19.50 -6.90 48.26
CA GLU A 1112 19.52 -6.52 49.69
C GLU A 1112 20.17 -5.16 50.00
N SER A 1113 21.06 -4.67 49.12
CA SER A 1113 21.80 -3.41 49.26
C SER A 1113 21.26 -2.25 48.40
N SER A 1114 20.14 -2.43 47.69
CA SER A 1114 19.75 -1.52 46.60
C SER A 1114 19.11 -0.20 47.02
N CYS A 1115 18.52 -0.10 48.22
CA CYS A 1115 17.78 1.10 48.60
C CYS A 1115 17.81 1.44 50.08
N SER A 1116 17.69 2.72 50.38
CA SER A 1116 17.64 3.28 51.73
C SER A 1116 16.41 2.79 52.47
N VAL A 1117 16.51 2.77 53.80
CA VAL A 1117 15.41 2.40 54.70
C VAL A 1117 14.14 3.20 54.38
N ASN A 1118 14.27 4.50 54.05
CA ASN A 1118 13.12 5.35 53.75
C ASN A 1118 12.48 5.03 52.40
N THR A 1119 13.27 4.72 51.38
CA THR A 1119 12.76 4.32 50.06
C THR A 1119 12.09 2.94 50.13
N LYS A 1120 12.72 1.98 50.80
CA LYS A 1120 12.14 0.66 51.09
C LYS A 1120 10.83 0.75 51.88
N LYS A 1121 10.77 1.62 52.90
CA LYS A 1121 9.54 1.96 53.62
C LYS A 1121 8.45 2.46 52.68
N LYS A 1122 8.75 3.42 51.81
CA LYS A 1122 7.78 3.99 50.85
C LYS A 1122 7.21 2.94 49.89
N ILE A 1123 8.07 2.08 49.33
CA ILE A 1123 7.66 1.02 48.40
C ILE A 1123 6.71 0.04 49.10
N LEU A 1124 7.17 -0.57 50.20
CA LEU A 1124 6.43 -1.59 50.93
C LEU A 1124 5.13 -1.02 51.52
N PHE A 1125 5.17 0.19 52.08
CA PHE A 1125 3.99 0.85 52.60
C PHE A 1125 2.93 1.05 51.53
N ASN A 1126 3.29 1.59 50.37
CA ASN A 1126 2.29 1.89 49.34
C ASN A 1126 1.75 0.63 48.66
N LEU A 1127 2.54 -0.42 48.47
CA LEU A 1127 2.05 -1.69 47.91
C LEU A 1127 1.10 -2.42 48.86
N ILE A 1128 1.50 -2.58 50.13
CA ILE A 1128 0.66 -3.24 51.15
C ILE A 1128 -0.62 -2.45 51.36
N LYS A 1129 -0.51 -1.12 51.44
CA LYS A 1129 -1.68 -0.26 51.58
C LYS A 1129 -2.58 -0.30 50.35
N CYS A 1130 -2.01 -0.35 49.15
CA CYS A 1130 -2.82 -0.52 47.93
C CYS A 1130 -3.52 -1.88 47.91
N ALA A 1131 -2.83 -2.97 48.24
CA ALA A 1131 -3.44 -4.30 48.28
C ALA A 1131 -4.54 -4.39 49.34
N TYR A 1132 -4.37 -3.72 50.48
CA TYR A 1132 -5.41 -3.57 51.49
C TYR A 1132 -6.59 -2.72 51.01
N GLU A 1133 -6.34 -1.57 50.40
CA GLU A 1133 -7.39 -0.68 49.87
C GLU A 1133 -8.19 -1.39 48.77
N GLU A 1134 -7.53 -2.09 47.85
CA GLU A 1134 -8.20 -2.93 46.85
C GLU A 1134 -8.93 -4.10 47.53
N GLY A 1135 -8.32 -4.75 48.55
CA GLY A 1135 -8.94 -5.79 49.37
C GLY A 1135 -10.25 -5.38 50.04
N GLN A 1136 -10.24 -4.23 50.71
CA GLN A 1136 -11.40 -3.67 51.42
C GLN A 1136 -12.50 -3.19 50.47
N ASN A 1137 -12.11 -2.67 49.30
CA ASN A 1137 -13.05 -2.15 48.31
C ASN A 1137 -13.59 -3.25 47.37
N SER A 1138 -13.03 -4.46 47.43
CA SER A 1138 -13.41 -5.58 46.58
C SER A 1138 -14.60 -6.36 47.14
N LEU A 1139 -15.60 -6.57 46.29
CA LEU A 1139 -16.73 -7.46 46.58
C LEU A 1139 -16.27 -8.93 46.63
N PRO A 1140 -17.05 -9.85 47.25
CA PRO A 1140 -16.76 -11.29 47.26
C PRO A 1140 -16.52 -11.92 45.88
N GLU A 1141 -16.94 -11.28 44.79
CA GLU A 1141 -16.75 -11.76 43.41
C GLU A 1141 -15.43 -11.28 42.78
N ALA A 1142 -14.78 -10.22 43.32
CA ALA A 1142 -13.46 -9.75 42.90
C ALA A 1142 -12.30 -10.42 43.67
N LEU A 1143 -12.61 -11.47 44.45
CA LEU A 1143 -11.69 -12.19 45.32
C LEU A 1143 -10.54 -12.88 44.56
N GLU A 1144 -10.67 -13.17 43.26
CA GLU A 1144 -9.61 -13.85 42.50
C GLU A 1144 -8.45 -12.90 42.12
N LYS A 1145 -8.75 -11.75 41.49
CA LYS A 1145 -7.75 -10.73 41.14
C LYS A 1145 -7.19 -10.02 42.37
N THR A 1146 -8.06 -9.72 43.32
CA THR A 1146 -7.67 -9.22 44.64
C THR A 1146 -6.88 -10.28 45.37
N GLY A 1147 -7.22 -11.56 45.20
CA GLY A 1147 -6.47 -12.70 45.69
C GLY A 1147 -5.05 -12.76 45.11
N VAL A 1148 -4.86 -12.52 43.82
CA VAL A 1148 -3.51 -12.44 43.21
C VAL A 1148 -2.71 -11.28 43.82
N LEU A 1149 -3.31 -10.10 43.95
CA LEU A 1149 -2.66 -8.93 44.55
C LEU A 1149 -2.37 -9.13 46.05
N LEU A 1150 -3.29 -9.73 46.80
CA LEU A 1150 -3.13 -10.07 48.21
C LEU A 1150 -2.07 -11.15 48.39
N LYS A 1151 -2.01 -12.16 47.51
CA LYS A 1151 -0.96 -13.17 47.48
C LYS A 1151 0.40 -12.56 47.18
N GLN A 1152 0.49 -11.65 46.20
CA GLN A 1152 1.72 -10.89 45.91
C GLN A 1152 2.12 -10.02 47.10
N ALA A 1153 1.17 -9.33 47.73
CA ALA A 1153 1.42 -8.52 48.93
C ALA A 1153 1.84 -9.37 50.14
N LEU A 1154 1.25 -10.56 50.30
CA LEU A 1154 1.59 -11.50 51.35
C LEU A 1154 2.97 -12.09 51.14
N ALA A 1155 3.30 -12.54 49.93
CA ALA A 1155 4.63 -13.00 49.57
C ALA A 1155 5.68 -11.91 49.79
N LEU A 1156 5.37 -10.66 49.44
CA LEU A 1156 6.23 -9.52 49.70
C LEU A 1156 6.38 -9.23 51.21
N TYR A 1157 5.30 -9.34 51.97
CA TYR A 1157 5.32 -9.22 53.43
C TYR A 1157 6.20 -10.29 54.08
N GLU A 1158 6.04 -11.56 53.69
CA GLU A 1158 6.82 -12.68 54.23
C GLU A 1158 8.31 -12.51 53.93
N ARG A 1159 8.65 -12.19 52.68
CA ARG A 1159 10.04 -11.95 52.26
C ARG A 1159 10.70 -10.82 53.03
N HIS A 1160 9.94 -9.79 53.43
CA HIS A 1160 10.46 -8.62 54.14
C HIS A 1160 9.93 -8.45 55.57
N GLN A 1161 9.47 -9.53 56.19
CA GLN A 1161 8.73 -9.50 57.45
C GLN A 1161 9.51 -8.82 58.58
N GLY A 1162 10.79 -9.16 58.73
CA GLY A 1162 11.64 -8.57 59.78
C GLY A 1162 11.90 -7.06 59.61
N PHE A 1163 11.83 -6.56 58.38
CA PHE A 1163 11.91 -5.13 58.11
C PHE A 1163 10.56 -4.46 58.39
N ILE A 1164 9.47 -5.00 57.83
CA ILE A 1164 8.11 -4.46 58.00
C ILE A 1164 7.73 -4.39 59.47
N ASN A 1165 8.06 -5.42 60.25
CA ASN A 1165 7.76 -5.47 61.69
C ASN A 1165 8.49 -4.39 62.49
N ARG A 1166 9.75 -4.09 62.15
CA ARG A 1166 10.52 -3.03 62.82
C ARG A 1166 10.09 -1.64 62.38
N GLU A 1167 9.88 -1.45 61.07
CA GLU A 1167 9.88 -0.14 60.45
C GLU A 1167 8.49 0.38 60.05
N LEU A 1168 7.51 -0.51 59.85
CA LEU A 1168 6.19 -0.19 59.30
C LEU A 1168 5.01 -0.71 60.12
N ALA A 1169 5.21 -1.62 61.09
CA ALA A 1169 4.13 -2.25 61.86
C ALA A 1169 3.19 -1.24 62.53
N GLY A 1170 3.72 -0.13 63.05
CA GLY A 1170 2.89 0.93 63.63
C GLY A 1170 2.04 1.68 62.59
N SER A 1171 2.51 1.80 61.35
CA SER A 1171 1.84 2.54 60.26
C SER A 1171 0.91 1.68 59.39
N LEU A 1172 1.10 0.35 59.39
CA LEU A 1172 0.33 -0.63 58.60
C LEU A 1172 -0.48 -1.59 59.49
N LYS A 1173 -0.83 -1.19 60.72
CA LYS A 1173 -1.41 -2.10 61.72
C LYS A 1173 -2.69 -2.78 61.21
N MET A 1174 -3.56 -2.03 60.54
CA MET A 1174 -4.82 -2.55 60.01
C MET A 1174 -4.60 -3.39 58.74
N GLU A 1175 -3.72 -2.92 57.86
CA GLU A 1175 -3.36 -3.55 56.60
C GLU A 1175 -2.71 -4.93 56.82
N LEU A 1176 -1.78 -5.02 57.78
CA LEU A 1176 -1.12 -6.28 58.14
C LEU A 1176 -2.06 -7.24 58.86
N ALA A 1177 -2.93 -6.74 59.74
CA ALA A 1177 -3.95 -7.58 60.38
C ALA A 1177 -4.89 -8.20 59.34
N TYR A 1178 -5.25 -7.42 58.31
CA TYR A 1178 -6.07 -7.89 57.20
C TYR A 1178 -5.33 -8.93 56.33
N LEU A 1179 -4.11 -8.64 55.88
CA LEU A 1179 -3.29 -9.59 55.10
C LEU A 1179 -3.05 -10.92 55.84
N LEU A 1180 -2.81 -10.85 57.16
CA LEU A 1180 -2.58 -12.04 57.99
C LEU A 1180 -3.87 -12.81 58.30
N ALA A 1181 -5.02 -12.14 58.30
CA ALA A 1181 -6.32 -12.79 58.43
C ALA A 1181 -6.64 -13.60 57.16
N GLU A 1182 -6.35 -13.05 55.98
CA GLU A 1182 -6.47 -13.75 54.70
C GLU A 1182 -5.56 -14.99 54.63
N LYS A 1183 -4.32 -14.91 55.14
CA LYS A 1183 -3.43 -16.08 55.26
C LYS A 1183 -4.03 -17.22 56.11
N LYS A 1184 -4.84 -16.90 57.12
CA LYS A 1184 -5.49 -17.91 57.97
C LYS A 1184 -6.73 -18.55 57.33
N LEU A 1185 -7.23 -17.95 56.24
CA LEU A 1185 -8.38 -18.45 55.49
C LEU A 1185 -7.98 -19.38 54.33
N GLU A 1186 -6.68 -19.50 54.01
CA GLU A 1186 -6.21 -20.54 53.09
C GLU A 1186 -6.39 -21.92 53.75
N PRO A 1187 -7.19 -22.83 53.17
CA PRO A 1187 -7.35 -24.18 53.70
C PRO A 1187 -5.99 -24.89 53.68
N GLU A 1188 -5.64 -25.61 54.76
CA GLU A 1188 -4.43 -26.46 54.79
C GLU A 1188 -4.36 -27.31 53.52
N PRO A 1189 -3.20 -27.39 52.84
CA PRO A 1189 -3.06 -28.23 51.66
C PRO A 1189 -3.43 -29.66 52.05
N LEU A 1190 -4.47 -30.19 51.41
CA LEU A 1190 -4.88 -31.60 51.52
C LEU A 1190 -3.63 -32.46 51.36
N LYS A 1191 -3.24 -33.15 52.44
CA LYS A 1191 -2.15 -34.14 52.44
C LYS A 1191 -2.35 -35.05 51.23
N THR A 1192 -1.40 -35.01 50.31
CA THR A 1192 -1.39 -35.79 49.08
C THR A 1192 -1.54 -37.26 49.44
N VAL A 1193 -2.72 -37.83 49.17
CA VAL A 1193 -2.91 -39.28 49.19
C VAL A 1193 -2.18 -39.80 47.96
N GLN A 1194 -1.07 -40.51 48.19
CA GLN A 1194 -0.44 -41.32 47.15
C GLN A 1194 -1.44 -42.38 46.69
N PHE A 1195 -1.84 -42.34 45.42
CA PHE A 1195 -2.46 -43.47 44.76
C PHE A 1195 -1.51 -44.00 43.68
N ASN A 1196 -1.00 -45.20 43.94
CA ASN A 1196 -0.48 -46.11 42.92
C ASN A 1196 -1.66 -46.68 42.13
N GLN A 1197 -1.67 -46.39 40.82
CA GLN A 1197 -1.99 -47.24 39.66
C GLN A 1197 -2.53 -46.41 38.50
#